data_AF-A0A388K7U8-F1
#
_entry.id   AF-A0A388K7U8-F1
#
_cell.length_a   1.000
_cell.length_b   1.000
_cell.length_c   1.000
_cell.angle_alpha   90.00
_cell.angle_beta   90.00
_cell.angle_gamma   90.00
#
_symmetry.space_group_name_H-M   'P 1'
#
loop_
_entity.id
_entity.type
_entity.pdbx_description
1 polymer ?
#
loop_
_entity_poly.entity_id
_entity_poly.type
_entity_poly.pdbx_seq_one_letter_code
_entity_poly.pdbx_strand_id
1 'polypeptide(L)'
;MEIAAGHTWYVHLHRHFFFDAEDALRNKEVCGLPGYWFFSQKELLSIIRCNLPAVAAERHPSATWTWAEESGSNLSLSQSLKSLLHLSRASPNTAGLQSMMPDLPQSSRCVHDVDAGRDFAQAGGYTTMLGVLQSIRPYSEEAQCAASILAGFAAGLSVLPWQPDRNAADKDSILNMLKENVFRDCTRQLLSLLFELLETFSGTEQGSSFPTGQQLSVLEAAASAICSFARAASDIHAQFHAAGKEQPDTQSDTRRSPWTYQPCVQPRTQPPWGPCAAQQPNAQHDCGGAKVVAASKMSNAFTTAFPDGWRLTTNIPDFETVEGTWVADVANFFLTEDKIMTILDCVVNTVSRNIATDCLRTLSSLFSCTMIYWHRFDKRMPADFPPPLSLINHFHNCDNSSPPSLTDRLKDLLHSCVERGEQTLNRCVEAELPLSHHSQLQLAKIFISQGIRDVDEDLVKLLLQCLSHWTSALGTIDARWSATETIETLRDLFTTSDRWENLLLMVAPVVSGVIATCYGLGMGHFDNFLSSRSSSRVESYSSFTDAEVCFCGITASAAGLLGDLLNMENYRGRQQPISTFLPLHCERLTVTMPQQSLSIPTSGSSGGLSRLPTTPAARSLASRQRSSTSLSLHQEGAGFVSDRCTTDDAIITLFKSLSFIIFRRMCANVCWGPHTDGPLKRGSSFCLNLTRIPKSTIVTWMALIWESLSNPVWLPAPGLIESTGSDSVAGRAGVYHMSRLEKAVNARLGSRNAVIVMEYIIQMYEPQLDAKLLTVLFTPLVCGLKRPPVAPPGGQQHPEGLHESIYDDIMEYSATKKILKRVTNRIIENFTDRLAREMIADPWLPSLDLLQYLSNELRDWRTRNPDDEELRQSVLDLFQRFRAPPVRTPSLQRLSSL
;
A
#
# COMPACT_ATOMS: atom_id res chain seq x y z
N MET A 1 -0.32 -3.35 19.77
CA MET A 1 0.69 -3.69 20.78
C MET A 1 1.11 -2.46 21.58
N GLU A 2 1.04 -1.23 21.05
CA GLU A 2 1.18 -0.01 21.88
C GLU A 2 0.16 0.05 23.02
N ILE A 3 -1.09 -0.35 22.80
CA ILE A 3 -2.07 -0.54 23.89
C ILE A 3 -1.58 -1.60 24.88
N ALA A 4 -0.93 -2.67 24.41
CA ALA A 4 -0.40 -3.72 25.28
C ALA A 4 0.87 -3.28 26.02
N ALA A 5 1.74 -2.48 25.39
CA ALA A 5 2.97 -1.95 25.98
C ALA A 5 2.67 -0.81 26.95
N GLY A 6 1.78 0.11 26.57
CA GLY A 6 1.21 1.13 27.46
C GLY A 6 0.40 0.53 28.59
N HIS A 7 -0.38 -0.53 28.35
CA HIS A 7 -1.05 -1.28 29.42
C HIS A 7 -0.05 -2.05 30.29
N THR A 8 0.99 -2.66 29.72
CA THR A 8 2.06 -3.31 30.49
C THR A 8 2.79 -2.28 31.35
N TRP A 9 3.13 -1.12 30.79
CA TRP A 9 3.73 0.00 31.52
C TRP A 9 2.81 0.51 32.63
N TYR A 10 1.54 0.74 32.35
CA TYR A 10 0.55 1.19 33.32
C TYR A 10 0.34 0.16 34.45
N VAL A 11 0.17 -1.12 34.10
CA VAL A 11 0.06 -2.22 35.07
C VAL A 11 1.33 -2.33 35.89
N HIS A 12 2.49 -2.16 35.26
CA HIS A 12 3.76 -2.15 35.94
C HIS A 12 3.87 -0.98 36.92
N LEU A 13 3.63 0.25 36.48
CA LEU A 13 3.66 1.45 37.31
C LEU A 13 2.77 1.28 38.56
N HIS A 14 1.63 0.61 38.45
CA HIS A 14 0.75 0.36 39.60
C HIS A 14 1.14 -0.85 40.48
N ARG A 15 1.71 -1.92 39.91
CA ARG A 15 2.05 -3.15 40.66
C ARG A 15 3.47 -3.16 41.20
N HIS A 16 4.34 -2.35 40.62
CA HIS A 16 5.78 -2.41 40.76
C HIS A 16 6.37 -0.99 40.89
N PHE A 17 5.61 -0.01 41.42
CA PHE A 17 6.07 1.38 41.60
C PHE A 17 7.37 1.53 42.41
N PHE A 18 7.74 0.50 43.18
CA PHE A 18 8.95 0.45 43.99
C PHE A 18 10.17 -0.10 43.25
N PHE A 19 10.00 -0.60 42.02
CA PHE A 19 11.13 -1.01 41.19
C PHE A 19 11.78 0.24 40.60
N ASP A 20 13.03 0.48 40.97
CA ASP A 20 13.90 1.35 40.18
C ASP A 20 14.44 0.60 38.95
N ALA A 21 15.19 1.32 38.12
CA ALA A 21 15.73 0.78 36.89
C ALA A 21 16.70 -0.39 37.11
N GLU A 22 17.48 -0.36 38.20
CA GLU A 22 18.43 -1.41 38.55
C GLU A 22 17.71 -2.64 39.09
N ASP A 23 16.73 -2.44 39.97
CA ASP A 23 15.89 -3.48 40.53
C ASP A 23 15.12 -4.20 39.43
N ALA A 24 14.59 -3.47 38.45
CA ALA A 24 13.89 -4.02 37.30
C ALA A 24 14.81 -4.87 36.41
N LEU A 25 16.05 -4.43 36.22
CA LEU A 25 17.06 -5.17 35.47
C LEU A 25 17.46 -6.47 36.18
N ARG A 26 17.66 -6.40 37.50
CA ARG A 26 18.05 -7.55 38.35
C ARG A 26 16.92 -8.56 38.55
N ASN A 27 15.67 -8.11 38.54
CA ASN A 27 14.49 -8.93 38.83
C ASN A 27 13.49 -8.95 37.66
N LYS A 28 14.00 -9.14 36.43
CA LYS A 28 13.19 -9.12 35.21
C LYS A 28 11.95 -10.04 35.28
N GLU A 29 12.06 -11.19 35.93
CA GLU A 29 10.95 -12.14 36.06
C GLU A 29 9.83 -11.64 36.99
N VAL A 30 10.15 -10.78 37.95
CA VAL A 30 9.19 -10.21 38.90
C VAL A 30 8.61 -8.91 38.35
N CYS A 31 9.46 -8.06 37.79
CA CYS A 31 9.11 -6.76 37.23
C CYS A 31 8.25 -6.90 35.95
N GLY A 32 8.52 -7.94 35.14
CA GLY A 32 7.86 -8.17 33.84
C GLY A 32 8.27 -7.18 32.75
N LEU A 33 8.88 -6.05 33.11
CA LEU A 33 9.49 -5.10 32.20
C LEU A 33 11.02 -5.28 32.16
N PRO A 34 11.63 -5.16 30.98
CA PRO A 34 13.06 -4.96 30.88
C PRO A 34 13.48 -3.67 31.62
N GLY A 35 14.56 -3.71 32.40
CA GLY A 35 15.02 -2.56 33.19
C GLY A 35 15.33 -1.28 32.39
N TYR A 36 15.42 -1.38 31.06
CA TYR A 36 15.58 -0.21 30.21
C TYR A 36 14.35 0.68 30.04
N TRP A 37 13.15 0.18 30.37
CA TRP A 37 11.91 0.97 30.34
C TRP A 37 11.91 2.14 31.32
N PHE A 38 12.86 2.14 32.25
CA PHE A 38 13.03 3.14 33.29
C PHE A 38 14.06 4.20 32.95
N PHE A 39 14.76 4.05 31.82
CA PHE A 39 15.70 5.06 31.34
C PHE A 39 15.08 5.81 30.17
N SER A 40 15.14 7.13 30.23
CA SER A 40 14.97 7.97 29.06
C SER A 40 16.06 7.67 28.04
N GLN A 41 15.79 7.96 26.76
CA GLN A 41 16.81 7.81 25.73
C GLN A 41 18.05 8.66 25.98
N LYS A 42 17.86 9.84 26.58
CA LYS A 42 18.95 10.72 26.99
C LYS A 42 19.85 10.04 28.02
N GLU A 43 19.29 9.35 29.00
CA GLU A 43 20.06 8.59 29.99
C GLU A 43 20.77 7.40 29.36
N LEU A 44 20.10 6.62 28.50
CA LEU A 44 20.74 5.51 27.78
C LEU A 44 21.93 5.99 26.94
N LEU A 45 21.78 7.11 26.23
CA LEU A 45 22.86 7.72 25.46
C LEU A 45 24.00 8.24 26.35
N SER A 46 23.67 8.78 27.53
CA SER A 46 24.68 9.19 28.52
C SER A 46 25.49 8.00 29.03
N ILE A 47 24.83 6.89 29.37
CA ILE A 47 25.50 5.65 29.80
C ILE A 47 26.44 5.15 28.69
N ILE A 48 25.98 5.13 27.43
CA ILE A 48 26.81 4.75 26.29
C ILE A 48 28.05 5.63 26.20
N ARG A 49 27.90 6.96 26.24
CA ARG A 49 29.02 7.92 26.16
C ARG A 49 30.04 7.71 27.28
N CYS A 50 29.59 7.46 28.52
CA CYS A 50 30.47 7.21 29.65
C CYS A 50 31.31 5.92 29.48
N ASN A 51 30.76 4.91 28.77
CA ASN A 51 31.45 3.64 28.54
C ASN A 51 32.37 3.65 27.31
N LEU A 52 32.21 4.58 26.36
CA LEU A 52 33.00 4.62 25.12
C LEU A 52 34.53 4.72 25.34
N PRO A 53 35.05 5.57 26.24
CA PRO A 53 36.50 5.68 26.45
C PRO A 53 37.14 4.35 26.89
N ALA A 54 36.46 3.58 27.74
CA ALA A 54 36.94 2.28 28.21
C ALA A 54 37.05 1.29 27.04
N VAL A 55 36.04 1.24 26.18
CA VAL A 55 36.01 0.35 25.01
C VAL A 55 37.03 0.77 23.95
N ALA A 56 37.23 2.08 23.76
CA ALA A 56 38.29 2.58 22.88
C ALA A 56 39.69 2.20 23.38
N ALA A 57 39.92 2.21 24.70
CA ALA A 57 41.20 1.82 25.29
C ALA A 57 41.51 0.33 25.09
N GLU A 58 40.51 -0.56 25.18
CA GLU A 58 40.69 -2.01 24.94
C GLU A 58 41.15 -2.34 23.50
N ARG A 59 40.89 -1.44 22.55
CA ARG A 59 41.31 -1.60 21.16
C ARG A 59 42.82 -1.38 20.97
N HIS A 60 43.46 -0.72 21.93
CA HIS A 60 44.91 -0.49 21.95
C HIS A 60 45.56 -1.42 22.98
N PRO A 61 46.08 -2.60 22.57
CA PRO A 61 46.59 -3.63 23.48
C PRO A 61 47.80 -3.20 24.34
N SER A 62 48.34 -1.99 24.15
CA SER A 62 49.50 -1.47 24.86
C SER A 62 49.18 -0.67 26.14
N ALA A 63 47.91 -0.44 26.46
CA ALA A 63 47.54 0.48 27.53
C ALA A 63 47.05 -0.28 28.78
N THR A 64 47.97 -0.52 29.73
CA THR A 64 47.65 -1.09 31.05
C THR A 64 47.00 -0.01 31.92
N TRP A 65 45.68 0.15 31.82
CA TRP A 65 44.94 1.12 32.64
C TRP A 65 44.23 0.43 33.81
N THR A 66 44.56 0.88 35.02
CA THR A 66 43.98 0.47 36.30
C THR A 66 43.02 1.55 36.81
N TRP A 67 41.87 1.75 36.18
CA TRP A 67 40.80 2.61 36.73
C TRP A 67 39.43 2.14 36.24
N ALA A 68 38.55 1.75 37.16
CA ALA A 68 37.14 2.18 37.25
C ALA A 68 36.33 1.21 38.12
N GLU A 69 36.53 1.27 39.43
CA GLU A 69 35.40 1.11 40.35
C GLU A 69 34.72 2.50 40.42
N GLU A 70 33.38 2.56 40.48
CA GLU A 70 32.55 3.76 40.73
C GLU A 70 32.01 4.58 39.53
N SER A 71 31.87 4.01 38.34
CA SER A 71 30.78 4.45 37.45
C SER A 71 29.46 3.94 38.04
N GLY A 72 28.76 4.77 38.82
CA GLY A 72 27.55 4.40 39.58
C GLY A 72 26.35 3.85 38.77
N SER A 73 26.45 3.71 37.45
CA SER A 73 25.46 2.99 36.64
C SER A 73 25.93 1.56 36.37
N ASN A 74 25.19 0.56 36.84
CA ASN A 74 25.49 -0.86 36.63
C ASN A 74 25.21 -1.38 35.20
N LEU A 75 24.75 -0.54 34.28
CA LEU A 75 24.42 -0.95 32.91
C LEU A 75 25.65 -1.00 32.01
N SER A 76 25.84 -2.15 31.36
CA SER A 76 26.89 -2.29 30.36
C SER A 76 26.54 -1.55 29.06
N LEU A 77 27.56 -1.23 28.27
CA LEU A 77 27.41 -0.66 26.92
C LEU A 77 26.46 -1.51 26.06
N SER A 78 26.67 -2.84 26.03
CA SER A 78 25.85 -3.78 25.25
C SER A 78 24.38 -3.76 25.70
N GLN A 79 24.11 -3.70 27.01
CA GLN A 79 22.74 -3.61 27.52
C GLN A 79 22.07 -2.29 27.11
N SER A 80 22.79 -1.18 27.18
CA SER A 80 22.28 0.14 26.78
C SER A 80 21.99 0.22 25.28
N LEU A 81 22.87 -0.34 24.45
CA LEU A 81 22.64 -0.46 23.00
C LEU A 81 21.44 -1.35 22.68
N LYS A 82 21.31 -2.53 23.30
CA LYS A 82 20.15 -3.42 23.10
C LYS A 82 18.82 -2.76 23.49
N SER A 83 18.89 -1.87 24.47
CA SER A 83 17.75 -1.07 24.94
C SER A 83 17.32 -0.03 23.91
N LEU A 84 18.27 0.78 23.43
CA LEU A 84 18.01 1.72 22.34
C LEU A 84 17.59 1.00 21.05
N LEU A 85 18.16 -0.18 20.77
CA LEU A 85 17.77 -1.00 19.64
C LEU A 85 16.29 -1.39 19.72
N HIS A 86 15.80 -1.75 20.91
CA HIS A 86 14.38 -2.03 21.11
C HIS A 86 13.49 -0.82 20.80
N LEU A 87 13.90 0.39 21.20
CA LEU A 87 13.19 1.65 20.92
C LEU A 87 13.27 2.06 19.45
N SER A 88 14.40 1.79 18.79
CA SER A 88 14.59 2.10 17.37
C SER A 88 13.80 1.16 16.45
N ARG A 89 13.48 -0.05 16.94
CA ARG A 89 12.73 -1.03 16.18
C ARG A 89 11.29 -0.58 16.06
N ALA A 90 10.89 -0.46 14.80
CA ALA A 90 9.52 -0.58 14.37
C ALA A 90 8.72 -1.63 15.14
N SER A 91 7.47 -1.32 15.47
CA SER A 91 6.58 -2.21 16.20
C SER A 91 6.62 -3.64 15.61
N PRO A 92 6.97 -4.69 16.38
CA PRO A 92 7.24 -6.03 15.86
C PRO A 92 6.04 -6.69 15.18
N ASN A 93 4.81 -6.20 15.45
CA ASN A 93 3.61 -6.64 14.73
C ASN A 93 3.55 -6.19 13.27
N THR A 94 4.47 -5.32 12.84
CA THR A 94 4.54 -4.79 11.47
C THR A 94 5.72 -5.31 10.68
N ALA A 95 6.57 -6.18 11.23
CA ALA A 95 7.76 -6.70 10.54
C ALA A 95 7.44 -7.37 9.19
N GLY A 96 6.24 -7.98 9.06
CA GLY A 96 5.69 -8.42 7.78
C GLY A 96 5.53 -7.27 6.79
N LEU A 97 4.75 -6.24 7.15
CA LEU A 97 4.56 -5.05 6.31
C LEU A 97 5.85 -4.27 6.04
N GLN A 98 6.74 -4.14 7.02
CA GLN A 98 7.89 -3.25 6.93
C GLN A 98 8.96 -3.76 5.96
N SER A 99 9.16 -5.09 5.92
CA SER A 99 10.03 -5.71 4.93
C SER A 99 9.43 -5.75 3.53
N MET A 100 8.15 -5.41 3.36
CA MET A 100 7.41 -5.65 2.11
C MET A 100 6.81 -4.38 1.48
N MET A 101 6.59 -3.31 2.26
CA MET A 101 6.05 -2.02 1.78
C MET A 101 7.01 -0.83 1.97
N PRO A 102 8.34 -0.97 1.78
CA PRO A 102 9.31 0.10 2.02
C PRO A 102 9.24 1.24 0.99
N ASP A 103 8.41 1.18 -0.06
CA ASP A 103 8.29 2.33 -0.98
C ASP A 103 7.10 3.19 -0.66
N LEU A 104 6.15 2.68 0.13
CA LEU A 104 5.08 3.52 0.59
C LEU A 104 5.68 4.44 1.62
N PRO A 105 5.65 5.75 1.37
CA PRO A 105 6.19 6.74 2.29
C PRO A 105 5.61 6.54 3.66
N GLN A 106 4.36 6.09 3.74
CA GLN A 106 3.54 6.00 4.95
C GLN A 106 3.77 4.77 5.82
N SER A 107 4.21 3.64 5.26
CA SER A 107 4.42 2.43 6.05
C SER A 107 5.60 2.61 7.01
N SER A 108 6.66 3.32 6.60
CA SER A 108 7.72 3.72 7.53
C SER A 108 7.18 4.71 8.57
N ARG A 109 6.44 5.76 8.16
CA ARG A 109 5.99 6.83 9.09
C ARG A 109 5.04 6.34 10.18
N CYS A 110 4.21 5.33 9.90
CA CYS A 110 3.24 4.81 10.87
C CYS A 110 3.84 3.76 11.81
N VAL A 111 5.11 3.40 11.63
CA VAL A 111 5.72 2.24 12.28
C VAL A 111 6.85 2.65 13.23
N HIS A 112 7.45 3.81 13.00
CA HIS A 112 8.43 4.40 13.90
C HIS A 112 7.73 5.11 15.06
N ASP A 113 8.21 4.87 16.27
CA ASP A 113 7.90 5.72 17.40
C ASP A 113 8.57 7.08 17.15
N VAL A 114 7.78 8.03 16.66
CA VAL A 114 8.27 9.34 16.20
C VAL A 114 8.75 10.19 17.37
N ASP A 115 8.16 9.97 18.55
CA ASP A 115 8.57 10.59 19.79
C ASP A 115 9.93 10.06 20.24
N ALA A 116 10.12 8.74 20.19
CA ALA A 116 11.40 8.11 20.39
C ALA A 116 12.46 8.61 19.38
N GLY A 117 12.11 8.76 18.10
CA GLY A 117 13.05 9.28 17.10
C GLY A 117 13.46 10.74 17.36
N ARG A 118 12.51 11.57 17.81
CA ARG A 118 12.78 12.97 18.18
C ARG A 118 13.70 13.06 19.39
N ASP A 119 13.39 12.32 20.45
CA ASP A 119 14.18 12.30 21.68
C ASP A 119 15.61 11.81 21.40
N PHE A 120 15.76 10.83 20.51
CA PHE A 120 17.06 10.29 20.11
C PHE A 120 17.87 11.34 19.38
N ALA A 121 17.26 12.04 18.42
CA ALA A 121 17.88 13.11 17.66
C ALA A 121 18.33 14.27 18.58
N GLN A 122 17.41 14.81 19.39
CA GLN A 122 17.67 15.92 20.31
C GLN A 122 18.71 15.57 21.38
N ALA A 123 18.75 14.32 21.84
CA ALA A 123 19.74 13.87 22.80
C ALA A 123 21.13 13.62 22.19
N GLY A 124 21.35 13.89 20.90
CA GLY A 124 22.62 13.67 20.19
C GLY A 124 22.89 12.20 19.87
N GLY A 125 21.84 11.42 19.60
CA GLY A 125 21.90 9.98 19.38
C GLY A 125 22.79 9.59 18.20
N TYR A 126 22.68 10.30 17.06
CA TYR A 126 23.49 10.04 15.87
C TYR A 126 24.99 10.22 16.12
N THR A 127 25.38 11.29 16.82
CA THR A 127 26.79 11.52 17.21
C THR A 127 27.29 10.46 18.19
N THR A 128 26.43 9.98 19.09
CA THR A 128 26.79 8.87 19.98
C THR A 128 27.01 7.58 19.19
N MET A 129 26.14 7.24 18.25
CA MET A 129 26.30 6.05 17.41
C MET A 129 27.55 6.14 16.53
N LEU A 130 27.91 7.34 16.06
CA LEU A 130 29.19 7.58 15.39
C LEU A 130 30.36 7.24 16.30
N GLY A 131 30.37 7.73 17.55
CA GLY A 131 31.39 7.40 18.54
C GLY A 131 31.46 5.89 18.85
N VAL A 132 30.32 5.20 18.88
CA VAL A 132 30.23 3.74 19.03
C VAL A 132 30.92 3.03 17.86
N LEU A 133 30.55 3.35 16.62
CA LEU A 133 31.15 2.74 15.42
C LEU A 133 32.65 3.03 15.28
N GLN A 134 33.10 4.23 15.68
CA GLN A 134 34.52 4.60 15.69
C GLN A 134 35.31 3.86 16.78
N SER A 135 34.71 3.57 17.93
CA SER A 135 35.42 3.00 19.09
C SER A 135 35.47 1.47 19.09
N ILE A 136 34.53 0.81 18.42
CA ILE A 136 34.30 -0.63 18.55
C ILE A 136 34.89 -1.42 17.37
N ARG A 137 35.35 -2.65 17.64
CA ARG A 137 35.86 -3.57 16.60
C ARG A 137 34.83 -3.74 15.48
N PRO A 138 35.26 -3.76 14.20
CA PRO A 138 34.34 -4.09 13.10
C PRO A 138 33.75 -5.47 13.38
N TYR A 139 32.47 -5.66 13.06
CA TYR A 139 31.73 -6.92 13.23
C TYR A 139 31.40 -7.37 14.64
N SER A 140 31.53 -6.52 15.67
CA SER A 140 31.03 -6.87 17.00
C SER A 140 29.50 -6.80 17.10
N GLU A 141 28.92 -7.38 18.15
CA GLU A 141 27.48 -7.28 18.43
C GLU A 141 27.06 -5.82 18.68
N GLU A 142 27.93 -5.00 19.27
CA GLU A 142 27.69 -3.58 19.50
C GLU A 142 27.69 -2.78 18.20
N ALA A 143 28.58 -3.10 17.25
CA ALA A 143 28.58 -2.47 15.92
C ALA A 143 27.28 -2.81 15.17
N GLN A 144 26.83 -4.06 15.24
CA GLN A 144 25.53 -4.49 14.72
C GLN A 144 24.38 -3.70 15.37
N CYS A 145 24.39 -3.56 16.70
CA CYS A 145 23.37 -2.82 17.43
C CYS A 145 23.37 -1.35 17.02
N ALA A 146 24.53 -0.71 16.94
CA ALA A 146 24.65 0.69 16.53
C ALA A 146 24.12 0.93 15.11
N ALA A 147 24.52 0.09 14.15
CA ALA A 147 24.01 0.15 12.78
C ALA A 147 22.48 -0.10 12.74
N SER A 148 21.97 -1.06 13.50
CA SER A 148 20.53 -1.33 13.57
C SER A 148 19.73 -0.19 14.21
N ILE A 149 20.27 0.47 15.23
CA ILE A 149 19.70 1.67 15.86
C ILE A 149 19.63 2.81 14.83
N LEU A 150 20.72 3.01 14.08
CA LEU A 150 20.77 4.00 13.00
C LEU A 150 19.74 3.69 11.92
N ALA A 151 19.59 2.44 11.48
CA ALA A 151 18.56 2.04 10.52
C ALA A 151 17.16 2.41 11.02
N GLY A 152 16.83 2.05 12.26
CA GLY A 152 15.53 2.34 12.86
C GLY A 152 15.20 3.83 12.95
N PHE A 153 16.12 4.65 13.49
CA PHE A 153 15.86 6.07 13.67
C PHE A 153 16.08 6.92 12.40
N ALA A 154 17.04 6.58 11.54
CA ALA A 154 17.26 7.30 10.29
C ALA A 154 16.05 7.20 9.35
N ALA A 155 15.36 6.06 9.34
CA ALA A 155 14.14 5.86 8.54
C ALA A 155 12.99 6.82 8.95
N GLY A 156 13.03 7.38 10.16
CA GLY A 156 12.08 8.37 10.65
C GLY A 156 12.43 9.83 10.33
N LEU A 157 13.65 10.15 9.84
CA LEU A 157 14.13 11.53 9.68
C LEU A 157 13.26 12.38 8.76
N SER A 158 12.65 11.79 7.72
CA SER A 158 11.73 12.51 6.81
C SER A 158 10.36 12.82 7.43
N VAL A 159 10.07 12.23 8.60
CA VAL A 159 8.79 12.30 9.31
C VAL A 159 8.88 13.18 10.54
N LEU A 160 10.02 13.15 11.24
CA LEU A 160 10.24 13.92 12.47
C LEU A 160 9.85 15.41 12.35
N PRO A 161 10.15 16.13 11.25
CA PRO A 161 9.75 17.55 11.10
C PRO A 161 8.25 17.80 11.08
N TRP A 162 7.44 16.78 10.77
CA TRP A 162 5.99 16.91 10.64
C TRP A 162 5.27 16.82 11.98
N GLN A 163 5.97 16.48 13.05
CA GLN A 163 5.35 16.29 14.32
C GLN A 163 4.95 17.61 14.97
N PRO A 164 3.88 17.63 15.77
CA PRO A 164 3.55 18.79 16.57
C PRO A 164 4.66 19.08 17.58
N ASP A 165 4.95 20.36 17.74
CA ASP A 165 5.86 20.87 18.76
C ASP A 165 5.28 20.55 20.15
N ARG A 166 6.05 19.90 21.03
CA ARG A 166 5.59 19.69 22.42
C ARG A 166 5.71 20.97 23.24
N ASN A 167 6.69 21.81 22.89
CA ASN A 167 7.03 23.05 23.55
C ASN A 167 7.75 24.00 22.57
N ALA A 168 8.05 25.22 23.01
CA ALA A 168 8.69 26.21 22.15
C ALA A 168 10.13 25.86 21.73
N ALA A 169 10.83 25.00 22.48
CA ALA A 169 12.20 24.56 22.17
C ALA A 169 12.20 23.43 21.13
N ASP A 170 11.13 22.65 21.04
CA ASP A 170 10.93 21.63 20.01
C ASP A 170 10.66 22.24 18.63
N LYS A 171 10.16 23.48 18.60
CA LYS A 171 9.79 24.15 17.36
C LYS A 171 10.98 24.21 16.40
N ASP A 172 10.77 23.62 15.23
CA ASP A 172 11.77 23.53 14.15
C ASP A 172 13.09 22.84 14.58
N SER A 173 13.17 22.19 15.76
CA SER A 173 14.44 21.68 16.30
C SER A 173 15.07 20.64 15.38
N ILE A 174 14.25 19.76 14.80
CA ILE A 174 14.69 18.73 13.86
C ILE A 174 15.09 19.36 12.53
N LEU A 175 14.33 20.32 12.01
CA LEU A 175 14.69 21.03 10.78
C LEU A 175 16.03 21.76 10.96
N ASN A 176 16.23 22.41 12.10
CA ASN A 176 17.48 23.10 12.43
C ASN A 176 18.65 22.11 12.51
N MET A 177 18.47 20.97 13.19
CA MET A 177 19.47 19.89 13.21
C MET A 177 19.85 19.44 11.80
N LEU A 178 18.87 19.21 10.91
CA LEU A 178 19.14 18.82 9.53
C LEU A 178 19.91 19.91 8.74
N LYS A 179 19.69 21.20 9.05
CA LYS A 179 20.40 22.32 8.42
C LYS A 179 21.83 22.51 8.95
N GLU A 180 22.13 22.03 10.15
CA GLU A 180 23.41 22.25 10.82
C GLU A 180 24.57 21.46 10.17
N ASN A 181 25.71 22.12 9.97
CA ASN A 181 26.93 21.49 9.45
C ASN A 181 27.41 20.33 10.33
N VAL A 182 27.24 20.44 11.65
CA VAL A 182 27.65 19.38 12.59
C VAL A 182 26.91 18.06 12.31
N PHE A 183 25.61 18.13 12.06
CA PHE A 183 24.82 16.93 11.74
C PHE A 183 25.12 16.39 10.35
N ARG A 184 25.35 17.27 9.37
CA ARG A 184 25.78 16.89 8.01
C ARG A 184 27.10 16.14 8.04
N ASP A 185 28.11 16.66 8.74
CA ASP A 185 29.42 16.03 8.90
C ASP A 185 29.32 14.72 9.68
N CYS A 186 28.46 14.67 10.71
CA CYS A 186 28.14 13.44 11.43
C CYS A 186 27.52 12.38 10.49
N THR A 187 26.56 12.77 9.65
CA THR A 187 25.91 11.87 8.68
C THR A 187 26.92 11.34 7.67
N ARG A 188 27.80 12.21 7.14
CA ARG A 188 28.86 11.81 6.20
C ARG A 188 29.80 10.77 6.81
N GLN A 189 30.26 11.00 8.03
CA GLN A 189 31.14 10.07 8.73
C GLN A 189 30.45 8.74 9.07
N LEU A 190 29.17 8.80 9.48
CA LEU A 190 28.37 7.60 9.70
C LEU A 190 28.27 6.77 8.43
N LEU A 191 27.91 7.39 7.30
CA LEU A 191 27.82 6.70 6.02
C LEU A 191 29.18 6.13 5.60
N SER A 192 30.29 6.86 5.76
CA SER A 192 31.64 6.33 5.51
C SER A 192 31.92 5.05 6.30
N LEU A 193 31.70 5.04 7.61
CA LEU A 193 31.95 3.85 8.44
C LEU A 193 31.01 2.68 8.10
N LEU A 194 29.75 2.96 7.76
CA LEU A 194 28.80 1.93 7.33
C LEU A 194 29.21 1.32 5.99
N PHE A 195 29.74 2.13 5.07
CA PHE A 195 30.30 1.65 3.79
C PHE A 195 31.58 0.86 4.00
N GLU A 196 32.48 1.29 4.88
CA GLU A 196 33.68 0.51 5.24
C GLU A 196 33.31 -0.88 5.75
N LEU A 197 32.21 -1.01 6.52
CA LEU A 197 31.70 -2.33 6.92
C LEU A 197 31.25 -3.15 5.71
N LEU A 198 30.54 -2.54 4.74
CA LEU A 198 30.08 -3.22 3.52
C LEU A 198 31.21 -3.58 2.54
N GLU A 199 32.19 -2.69 2.31
CA GLU A 199 33.26 -2.86 1.31
C GLU A 199 34.12 -4.10 1.58
N THR A 200 34.31 -4.46 2.84
CA THR A 200 34.99 -5.69 3.23
C THR A 200 34.34 -6.96 2.66
N PHE A 201 33.08 -6.90 2.23
CA PHE A 201 32.42 -7.98 1.50
C PHE A 201 32.83 -8.04 0.02
N SER A 202 33.04 -6.88 -0.62
CA SER A 202 33.36 -6.79 -2.05
C SER A 202 34.82 -7.13 -2.36
N GLY A 203 35.73 -6.90 -1.40
CA GLY A 203 37.17 -7.10 -1.59
C GLY A 203 37.71 -8.52 -1.34
N THR A 204 36.88 -9.44 -0.81
CA THR A 204 37.30 -10.82 -0.55
C THR A 204 37.41 -11.59 -1.87
N GLU A 205 38.62 -11.64 -2.42
CA GLU A 205 38.97 -12.53 -3.53
C GLU A 205 38.45 -13.95 -3.26
N GLN A 206 38.00 -14.63 -4.32
CA GLN A 206 37.20 -15.88 -4.37
C GLN A 206 37.70 -17.10 -3.55
N GLY A 207 38.72 -16.97 -2.70
CA GLY A 207 39.25 -18.03 -1.84
C GLY A 207 39.04 -17.84 -0.32
N SER A 208 38.56 -16.69 0.17
CA SER A 208 38.33 -16.52 1.62
C SER A 208 36.96 -17.06 2.04
N SER A 209 36.91 -17.70 3.21
CA SER A 209 35.69 -18.25 3.80
C SER A 209 34.54 -17.23 3.81
N PHE A 210 33.33 -17.69 3.43
CA PHE A 210 32.10 -16.91 3.52
C PHE A 210 31.97 -16.21 4.89
N PRO A 211 31.38 -14.99 4.95
CA PRO A 211 31.21 -14.29 6.21
C PRO A 211 30.46 -15.16 7.21
N THR A 212 31.00 -15.21 8.42
CA THR A 212 30.36 -15.91 9.55
C THR A 212 29.01 -15.28 9.89
N GLY A 213 28.13 -16.01 10.59
CA GLY A 213 26.78 -15.51 10.92
C GLY A 213 26.76 -14.13 11.58
N GLN A 214 27.71 -13.84 12.49
CA GLN A 214 27.79 -12.53 13.15
C GLN A 214 28.23 -11.42 12.18
N GLN A 215 29.21 -11.68 11.32
CA GLN A 215 29.63 -10.73 10.28
C GLN A 215 28.47 -10.40 9.35
N LEU A 216 27.74 -11.43 8.91
CA LEU A 216 26.58 -11.26 8.04
C LEU A 216 25.53 -10.35 8.67
N SER A 217 25.21 -10.54 9.97
CA SER A 217 24.23 -9.69 10.64
C SER A 217 24.68 -8.24 10.82
N VAL A 218 25.98 -7.98 10.93
CA VAL A 218 26.53 -6.61 10.96
C VAL A 218 26.41 -5.96 9.58
N LEU A 219 26.73 -6.70 8.51
CA LEU A 219 26.59 -6.24 7.13
C LEU A 219 25.12 -5.94 6.79
N GLU A 220 24.19 -6.80 7.21
CA GLU A 220 22.74 -6.55 7.07
C GLU A 220 22.32 -5.28 7.79
N ALA A 221 22.77 -5.07 9.04
CA ALA A 221 22.47 -3.86 9.79
C ALA A 221 23.07 -2.60 9.12
N ALA A 222 24.28 -2.70 8.55
CA ALA A 222 24.92 -1.60 7.84
C ALA A 222 24.19 -1.24 6.54
N ALA A 223 23.84 -2.23 5.71
CA ALA A 223 23.04 -2.03 4.51
C ALA A 223 21.68 -1.39 4.82
N SER A 224 21.03 -1.84 5.89
CA SER A 224 19.74 -1.28 6.34
C SER A 224 19.87 0.17 6.80
N ALA A 225 20.95 0.52 7.50
CA ALA A 225 21.22 1.89 7.92
C ALA A 225 21.47 2.82 6.73
N ILE A 226 22.29 2.39 5.78
CA ILE A 226 22.58 3.10 4.53
C ILE A 226 21.28 3.35 3.75
N CYS A 227 20.47 2.30 3.58
CA CYS A 227 19.16 2.39 2.93
C CYS A 227 18.25 3.41 3.64
N SER A 228 18.25 3.43 4.96
CA SER A 228 17.39 4.31 5.76
C SER A 228 17.76 5.79 5.59
N PHE A 229 19.06 6.11 5.54
CA PHE A 229 19.52 7.48 5.24
C PHE A 229 19.18 7.90 3.81
N ALA A 230 19.45 7.04 2.82
CA ALA A 230 19.11 7.33 1.42
C ALA A 230 17.61 7.55 1.22
N ARG A 231 16.78 6.73 1.87
CA ARG A 231 15.32 6.86 1.83
C ARG A 231 14.84 8.15 2.50
N ALA A 232 15.37 8.50 3.67
CA ALA A 232 15.00 9.74 4.33
C ALA A 232 15.34 10.99 3.49
N ALA A 233 16.50 10.99 2.84
CA ALA A 233 16.88 12.05 1.90
C ALA A 233 15.94 12.11 0.69
N SER A 234 15.63 10.96 0.09
CA SER A 234 14.70 10.87 -1.04
C SER A 234 13.27 11.32 -0.69
N ASP A 235 12.78 10.99 0.50
CA ASP A 235 11.48 11.41 0.99
C ASP A 235 11.40 12.94 1.20
N ILE A 236 12.47 13.55 1.71
CA ILE A 236 12.55 15.01 1.91
C ILE A 236 12.62 15.72 0.55
N HIS A 237 13.45 15.21 -0.37
CA HIS A 237 13.54 15.66 -1.75
C HIS A 237 12.18 15.67 -2.44
N ALA A 238 11.45 14.56 -2.32
CA ALA A 238 10.15 14.42 -2.93
C ALA A 238 9.13 15.40 -2.36
N GLN A 239 9.15 15.64 -1.04
CA GLN A 239 8.27 16.60 -0.37
C GLN A 239 8.56 18.04 -0.80
N PHE A 240 9.83 18.42 -0.88
CA PHE A 240 10.25 19.74 -1.35
C PHE A 240 9.70 20.04 -2.75
N HIS A 241 9.94 19.13 -3.70
CA HIS A 241 9.49 19.33 -5.09
C HIS A 241 7.97 19.32 -5.26
N ALA A 242 7.26 18.58 -4.41
CA ALA A 242 5.81 18.55 -4.43
C ALA A 242 5.18 19.83 -3.92
N ALA A 243 5.76 20.43 -2.87
CA ALA A 243 5.32 21.73 -2.37
C ALA A 243 5.51 22.84 -3.41
N GLY A 244 6.56 22.75 -4.24
CA GLY A 244 6.83 23.70 -5.32
C GLY A 244 5.80 23.67 -6.46
N LYS A 245 5.23 22.50 -6.80
CA LYS A 245 4.23 22.36 -7.88
C LYS A 245 2.86 22.97 -7.54
N GLU A 246 2.56 23.15 -6.25
CA GLU A 246 1.24 23.62 -5.80
C GLU A 246 1.14 25.14 -5.67
N GLN A 247 2.24 25.90 -5.79
CA GLN A 247 2.13 27.35 -5.85
C GLN A 247 1.51 27.74 -7.20
N PRO A 248 0.24 28.20 -7.24
CA PRO A 248 -0.38 28.57 -8.49
C PRO A 248 0.42 29.72 -9.11
N ASP A 249 0.66 29.65 -10.42
CA ASP A 249 1.33 30.64 -11.29
C ASP A 249 0.62 32.01 -11.29
N THR A 250 0.35 32.55 -10.12
CA THR A 250 -0.50 33.73 -9.90
C THR A 250 0.28 35.02 -10.05
N GLN A 251 1.59 34.97 -10.27
CA GLN A 251 2.36 36.17 -10.58
C GLN A 251 3.68 35.85 -11.29
N SER A 252 3.75 36.24 -12.56
CA SER A 252 4.83 37.04 -13.17
C SER A 252 5.56 36.45 -14.38
N ASP A 253 5.33 37.15 -15.49
CA ASP A 253 5.98 37.09 -16.78
C ASP A 253 7.44 37.61 -16.77
N THR A 254 8.18 37.61 -15.65
CA THR A 254 9.45 38.38 -15.61
C THR A 254 10.66 37.84 -14.85
N ARG A 255 10.60 36.79 -14.02
CA ARG A 255 11.85 36.18 -13.48
C ARG A 255 11.70 34.67 -13.25
N ARG A 256 11.98 33.89 -14.30
CA ARG A 256 12.23 32.45 -14.14
C ARG A 256 13.45 32.25 -13.25
N SER A 257 13.27 31.51 -12.16
CA SER A 257 14.37 31.00 -11.33
C SER A 257 15.36 30.19 -12.19
N PRO A 258 16.69 30.22 -11.91
CA PRO A 258 17.68 29.47 -12.68
C PRO A 258 17.49 27.94 -12.61
N TRP A 259 16.71 27.44 -11.64
CA TRP A 259 16.50 26.02 -11.37
C TRP A 259 15.35 25.41 -12.18
N THR A 260 15.19 25.78 -13.45
CA THR A 260 14.33 25.00 -14.35
C THR A 260 14.96 23.63 -14.56
N TYR A 261 14.55 22.66 -13.74
CA TYR A 261 14.74 21.25 -14.03
C TYR A 261 14.25 21.00 -15.46
N GLN A 262 15.18 20.69 -16.37
CA GLN A 262 14.78 20.04 -17.61
C GLN A 262 14.20 18.68 -17.20
N PRO A 263 12.95 18.36 -17.55
CA PRO A 263 12.40 17.05 -17.27
C PRO A 263 13.37 15.98 -17.80
N CYS A 264 13.66 14.98 -16.97
CA CYS A 264 14.75 13.99 -17.12
C CYS A 264 14.78 13.33 -18.51
N VAL A 265 13.63 13.32 -19.17
CA VAL A 265 13.46 13.14 -20.60
C VAL A 265 12.36 14.11 -21.00
N GLN A 266 12.60 15.09 -21.87
CA GLN A 266 11.50 15.60 -22.68
C GLN A 266 11.06 14.41 -23.53
N PRO A 267 9.84 13.86 -23.36
CA PRO A 267 9.37 12.80 -24.24
C PRO A 267 9.57 13.32 -25.66
N ARG A 268 10.42 12.65 -26.46
CA ARG A 268 10.76 13.11 -27.81
C ARG A 268 9.51 13.32 -28.68
N THR A 269 8.42 12.71 -28.25
CA THR A 269 7.03 13.07 -28.48
C THR A 269 6.28 12.66 -27.21
N GLN A 270 5.57 13.56 -26.52
CA GLN A 270 4.49 13.07 -25.66
C GLN A 270 3.58 12.23 -26.55
N PRO A 271 3.20 11.01 -26.15
CA PRO A 271 2.25 10.25 -26.93
C PRO A 271 1.00 11.13 -27.12
N PRO A 272 0.38 11.19 -28.32
CA PRO A 272 -0.79 12.04 -28.60
C PRO A 272 -2.00 11.83 -27.66
N TRP A 273 -1.90 10.89 -26.73
CA TRP A 273 -2.97 10.31 -25.92
C TRP A 273 -2.84 10.50 -24.41
N GLY A 274 -1.76 11.11 -23.91
CA GLY A 274 -1.70 11.55 -22.50
C GLY A 274 -2.64 12.75 -22.27
N PRO A 275 -3.44 12.81 -21.19
CA PRO A 275 -4.70 13.54 -21.22
C PRO A 275 -4.63 15.06 -21.47
N CYS A 276 -5.54 15.47 -22.35
CA CYS A 276 -6.31 16.71 -22.32
C CYS A 276 -6.70 17.14 -20.88
N ALA A 277 -5.99 18.11 -20.29
CA ALA A 277 -6.49 18.89 -19.14
C ALA A 277 -5.82 20.27 -19.00
N ALA A 278 -5.44 20.93 -20.11
CA ALA A 278 -4.97 22.33 -20.08
C ALA A 278 -5.69 23.25 -21.09
N GLN A 279 -6.83 22.83 -21.64
CA GLN A 279 -7.79 23.79 -22.18
C GLN A 279 -8.79 24.12 -21.07
N GLN A 280 -8.42 25.05 -20.20
CA GLN A 280 -9.41 25.74 -19.39
C GLN A 280 -10.38 26.45 -20.33
N PRO A 281 -11.69 26.22 -20.23
CA PRO A 281 -12.65 27.06 -20.94
C PRO A 281 -12.53 28.49 -20.38
N ASN A 282 -12.32 29.46 -21.26
CA ASN A 282 -12.37 30.91 -20.97
C ASN A 282 -13.80 31.33 -20.55
N ALA A 283 -14.29 30.83 -19.43
CA ALA A 283 -15.45 31.34 -18.75
C ALA A 283 -14.97 32.03 -17.48
N GLN A 284 -14.79 33.36 -17.57
CA GLN A 284 -14.71 34.24 -16.41
C GLN A 284 -16.02 34.10 -15.61
N HIS A 285 -16.08 33.11 -14.73
CA HIS A 285 -17.05 33.11 -13.63
C HIS A 285 -16.32 33.57 -12.37
N ASP A 286 -16.60 34.83 -12.03
CA ASP A 286 -16.10 35.56 -10.87
C ASP A 286 -16.74 34.99 -9.58
N CYS A 287 -16.33 33.77 -9.20
CA CYS A 287 -16.70 33.13 -7.95
C CYS A 287 -15.43 33.04 -7.09
N GLY A 288 -15.44 33.67 -5.91
CA GLY A 288 -14.29 33.80 -4.99
C GLY A 288 -13.65 32.48 -4.51
N GLY A 289 -12.87 31.84 -5.39
CA GLY A 289 -12.24 30.53 -5.21
C GLY A 289 -10.95 30.50 -4.38
N ALA A 290 -10.50 31.65 -3.85
CA ALA A 290 -9.28 31.72 -3.03
C ALA A 290 -9.37 30.88 -1.72
N LYS A 291 -10.57 30.48 -1.30
CA LYS A 291 -10.76 29.61 -0.12
C LYS A 291 -10.67 28.11 -0.42
N VAL A 292 -10.83 27.66 -1.66
CA VAL A 292 -10.84 26.21 -1.98
C VAL A 292 -9.42 25.67 -2.14
N VAL A 293 -8.47 26.47 -2.62
CA VAL A 293 -7.05 26.12 -2.65
C VAL A 293 -6.46 25.97 -1.23
N ALA A 294 -7.05 26.65 -0.23
CA ALA A 294 -6.68 26.45 1.17
C ALA A 294 -7.24 25.15 1.77
N ALA A 295 -8.21 24.49 1.13
CA ALA A 295 -8.77 23.21 1.55
C ALA A 295 -8.05 22.02 0.89
N SER A 296 -7.30 22.25 -0.20
CA SER A 296 -6.34 21.29 -0.77
C SER A 296 -4.95 21.40 -0.13
N LYS A 297 -4.79 22.20 0.95
CA LYS A 297 -3.63 22.10 1.84
C LYS A 297 -3.38 20.63 2.05
N MET A 298 -2.25 20.11 1.52
CA MET A 298 -1.88 18.70 1.55
C MET A 298 -2.45 18.11 2.82
N SER A 299 -3.60 17.42 2.70
CA SER A 299 -4.09 16.62 3.80
C SER A 299 -2.90 15.75 4.06
N ASN A 300 -2.37 15.84 5.27
CA ASN A 300 -1.35 14.94 5.66
C ASN A 300 -2.04 13.57 5.75
N ALA A 301 -2.29 12.94 4.60
CA ALA A 301 -2.77 11.58 4.48
C ALA A 301 -1.75 10.61 5.11
N PHE A 302 -0.61 11.12 5.62
CA PHE A 302 0.49 10.49 6.34
C PHE A 302 0.13 9.79 7.65
N THR A 303 -1.15 9.68 7.99
CA THR A 303 -1.58 8.65 8.93
C THR A 303 -2.78 7.95 8.36
N THR A 304 -2.70 6.63 8.33
CA THR A 304 -3.83 5.76 8.05
C THR A 304 -4.78 5.71 9.26
N ALA A 305 -5.14 6.85 9.86
CA ALA A 305 -6.01 6.97 11.03
C ALA A 305 -7.30 7.78 10.75
N PHE A 306 -7.22 8.80 9.88
CA PHE A 306 -8.34 9.71 9.58
C PHE A 306 -8.46 10.05 8.09
N PRO A 307 -9.69 10.08 7.50
CA PRO A 307 -9.94 10.49 6.12
C PRO A 307 -9.52 11.91 5.77
N ASP A 308 -9.46 12.76 6.77
CA ASP A 308 -9.07 14.16 6.62
C ASP A 308 -7.55 14.34 6.75
N GLY A 309 -6.79 13.25 6.96
CA GLY A 309 -5.47 13.30 7.58
C GLY A 309 -5.59 13.78 9.02
N TRP A 310 -4.52 13.69 9.81
CA TRP A 310 -4.44 14.68 10.89
C TRP A 310 -4.33 16.01 10.18
N ARG A 311 -5.30 16.91 10.37
CA ARG A 311 -5.06 18.32 10.08
C ARG A 311 -3.83 18.66 10.87
N LEU A 312 -2.70 18.82 10.20
CA LEU A 312 -1.53 19.38 10.84
C LEU A 312 -1.98 20.71 11.41
N THR A 313 -1.95 20.81 12.72
CA THR A 313 -2.06 22.10 13.41
C THR A 313 -0.86 22.97 13.05
N THR A 314 0.24 22.33 12.64
CA THR A 314 1.49 22.93 12.19
C THR A 314 1.47 23.23 10.69
N ASN A 315 2.28 24.21 10.29
CA ASN A 315 2.52 24.48 8.87
C ASN A 315 3.34 23.33 8.27
N ILE A 316 3.27 23.18 6.94
CA ILE A 316 4.17 22.28 6.20
C ILE A 316 5.62 22.66 6.55
N PRO A 317 6.47 21.72 6.98
CA PRO A 317 7.88 21.98 7.26
C PRO A 317 8.57 22.59 6.04
N ASP A 318 9.35 23.65 6.26
CA ASP A 318 10.13 24.27 5.20
C ASP A 318 11.40 23.44 4.93
N PHE A 319 11.29 22.59 3.90
CA PHE A 319 12.37 21.73 3.44
C PHE A 319 13.37 22.42 2.49
N GLU A 320 13.16 23.68 2.07
CA GLU A 320 14.02 24.33 1.07
C GLU A 320 15.49 24.37 1.50
N THR A 321 15.76 24.78 2.73
CA THR A 321 17.16 24.81 3.22
C THR A 321 17.72 23.40 3.43
N VAL A 322 16.89 22.45 3.89
CA VAL A 322 17.32 21.07 4.15
C VAL A 322 17.68 20.36 2.85
N GLU A 323 16.92 20.63 1.79
CA GLU A 323 17.14 20.14 0.44
C GLU A 323 18.52 20.57 -0.09
N GLY A 324 18.80 21.88 -0.05
CA GLY A 324 20.07 22.44 -0.52
C GLY A 324 21.29 22.13 0.36
N THR A 325 21.12 21.48 1.51
CA THR A 325 22.21 21.21 2.46
C THR A 325 22.37 19.72 2.75
N TRP A 326 21.55 19.15 3.63
CA TRP A 326 21.68 17.77 4.07
C TRP A 326 21.29 16.76 3.00
N VAL A 327 20.18 16.97 2.27
CA VAL A 327 19.78 16.07 1.18
C VAL A 327 20.84 16.07 0.07
N ALA A 328 21.30 17.26 -0.34
CA ALA A 328 22.38 17.40 -1.30
C ALA A 328 23.67 16.69 -0.84
N ASP A 329 24.04 16.79 0.44
CA ASP A 329 25.22 16.09 0.98
C ASP A 329 25.07 14.57 0.98
N VAL A 330 23.90 14.06 1.34
CA VAL A 330 23.61 12.62 1.29
C VAL A 330 23.66 12.13 -0.16
N ALA A 331 23.01 12.84 -1.09
CA ALA A 331 23.08 12.53 -2.51
C ALA A 331 24.54 12.53 -3.00
N ASN A 332 25.28 13.63 -2.84
CA ASN A 332 26.68 13.75 -3.25
C ASN A 332 27.57 12.67 -2.63
N PHE A 333 27.30 12.25 -1.39
CA PHE A 333 28.00 11.15 -0.78
C PHE A 333 27.82 9.86 -1.58
N PHE A 334 26.58 9.50 -1.96
CA PHE A 334 26.31 8.28 -2.74
C PHE A 334 26.74 8.37 -4.20
N LEU A 335 26.80 9.58 -4.78
CA LEU A 335 27.09 9.78 -6.20
C LEU A 335 28.58 9.63 -6.58
N THR A 336 29.36 8.92 -5.77
CA THR A 336 30.71 8.49 -6.13
C THR A 336 30.67 7.09 -6.72
N GLU A 337 31.48 6.86 -7.77
CA GLU A 337 31.44 5.62 -8.54
C GLU A 337 31.73 4.38 -7.67
N ASP A 338 32.73 4.47 -6.80
CA ASP A 338 33.13 3.44 -5.84
C ASP A 338 31.97 2.94 -4.97
N LYS A 339 31.14 3.85 -4.48
CA LYS A 339 30.04 3.51 -3.57
C LYS A 339 28.86 2.89 -4.28
N ILE A 340 28.50 3.42 -5.45
CA ILE A 340 27.44 2.78 -6.26
C ILE A 340 27.86 1.40 -6.72
N MET A 341 29.12 1.23 -7.15
CA MET A 341 29.62 -0.07 -7.55
C MET A 341 29.64 -1.04 -6.38
N THR A 342 30.04 -0.59 -5.18
CA THR A 342 29.95 -1.39 -3.95
C THR A 342 28.51 -1.83 -3.66
N ILE A 343 27.53 -0.93 -3.75
CA ILE A 343 26.10 -1.27 -3.57
C ILE A 343 25.66 -2.31 -4.61
N LEU A 344 26.01 -2.11 -5.90
CA LEU A 344 25.65 -3.05 -6.96
C LEU A 344 26.31 -4.42 -6.80
N ASP A 345 27.58 -4.45 -6.42
CA ASP A 345 28.30 -5.69 -6.16
C ASP A 345 27.67 -6.44 -4.98
N CYS A 346 27.21 -5.73 -3.95
CA CYS A 346 26.39 -6.32 -2.88
C CYS A 346 25.06 -6.87 -3.40
N VAL A 347 24.39 -6.23 -4.37
CA VAL A 347 23.15 -6.78 -4.95
C VAL A 347 23.40 -8.06 -5.76
N VAL A 348 24.49 -8.10 -6.53
CA VAL A 348 24.81 -9.21 -7.46
C VAL A 348 25.44 -10.41 -6.74
N ASN A 349 26.37 -10.16 -5.81
CA ASN A 349 27.27 -11.17 -5.28
C ASN A 349 26.97 -11.61 -3.84
N THR A 350 25.98 -11.02 -3.18
CA THR A 350 25.71 -11.36 -1.77
C THR A 350 25.02 -12.71 -1.60
N VAL A 351 25.33 -13.35 -0.46
CA VAL A 351 24.64 -14.55 0.00
C VAL A 351 23.39 -14.19 0.83
N SER A 352 23.31 -12.96 1.36
CA SER A 352 22.12 -12.51 2.12
C SER A 352 21.14 -11.75 1.25
N ARG A 353 19.94 -12.30 1.12
CA ARG A 353 18.79 -11.63 0.49
C ARG A 353 18.46 -10.28 1.14
N ASN A 354 18.72 -10.11 2.43
CA ASN A 354 18.46 -8.85 3.13
C ASN A 354 19.43 -7.75 2.66
N ILE A 355 20.72 -8.07 2.55
CA ILE A 355 21.74 -7.14 2.02
C ILE A 355 21.37 -6.73 0.60
N ALA A 356 21.09 -7.69 -0.29
CA ALA A 356 20.71 -7.38 -1.68
C ALA A 356 19.46 -6.50 -1.74
N THR A 357 18.48 -6.80 -0.88
CA THR A 357 17.23 -6.04 -0.84
C THR A 357 17.45 -4.60 -0.38
N ASP A 358 18.20 -4.37 0.69
CA ASP A 358 18.45 -3.03 1.22
C ASP A 358 19.41 -2.22 0.32
N CYS A 359 20.38 -2.88 -0.32
CA CYS A 359 21.23 -2.27 -1.35
C CYS A 359 20.41 -1.82 -2.56
N LEU A 360 19.50 -2.65 -3.05
CA LEU A 360 18.63 -2.27 -4.17
C LEU A 360 17.62 -1.18 -3.80
N ARG A 361 17.12 -1.18 -2.56
CA ARG A 361 16.28 -0.08 -2.04
C ARG A 361 17.07 1.22 -1.91
N THR A 362 18.35 1.15 -1.58
CA THR A 362 19.26 2.30 -1.61
C THR A 362 19.31 2.85 -3.03
N LEU A 363 19.56 2.01 -4.04
CA LEU A 363 19.54 2.43 -5.46
C LEU A 363 18.18 3.01 -5.87
N SER A 364 17.08 2.40 -5.44
CA SER A 364 15.73 2.91 -5.73
C SER A 364 15.48 4.26 -5.08
N SER A 365 15.95 4.48 -3.85
CA SER A 365 15.84 5.78 -3.17
C SER A 365 16.61 6.89 -3.89
N LEU A 366 17.72 6.54 -4.54
CA LEU A 366 18.52 7.48 -5.33
C LEU A 366 17.90 7.74 -6.72
N PHE A 367 17.44 6.69 -7.39
CA PHE A 367 17.15 6.72 -8.83
C PHE A 367 15.68 6.54 -9.22
N SER A 368 14.80 6.18 -8.30
CA SER A 368 13.35 6.13 -8.57
C SER A 368 12.68 7.44 -8.17
N CYS A 369 11.59 7.80 -8.87
CA CYS A 369 10.72 8.86 -8.40
C CYS A 369 10.05 8.41 -7.10
N THR A 370 10.22 9.18 -6.04
CA THR A 370 9.60 8.84 -4.76
C THR A 370 8.13 9.21 -4.78
N MET A 371 7.29 8.22 -4.55
CA MET A 371 5.87 8.43 -4.39
C MET A 371 5.64 9.23 -3.11
N ILE A 372 4.74 10.19 -3.12
CA ILE A 372 4.34 10.94 -1.91
C ILE A 372 2.82 11.04 -1.78
N TYR A 373 2.10 10.67 -2.85
CA TYR A 373 0.65 10.73 -2.93
C TYR A 373 0.07 9.33 -2.75
N TRP A 374 -1.06 9.26 -2.04
CA TRP A 374 -1.81 8.01 -1.86
C TRP A 374 -2.56 7.55 -3.10
N HIS A 375 -3.00 8.50 -3.93
CA HIS A 375 -3.75 8.23 -5.15
C HIS A 375 -2.79 8.07 -6.35
N ARG A 376 -2.11 6.92 -6.43
CA ARG A 376 -1.29 6.59 -7.61
C ARG A 376 -2.11 6.46 -8.89
N PHE A 377 -3.39 6.07 -8.78
CA PHE A 377 -4.22 5.71 -9.94
C PHE A 377 -4.32 6.79 -11.02
N ASP A 378 -4.15 8.07 -10.67
CA ASP A 378 -4.23 9.22 -11.58
C ASP A 378 -2.89 9.85 -11.94
N LYS A 379 -1.82 9.49 -11.24
CA LYS A 379 -0.49 10.05 -11.45
C LYS A 379 0.39 9.04 -12.16
N ARG A 380 1.23 9.49 -13.08
CA ARG A 380 2.12 8.65 -13.88
C ARG A 380 3.58 9.03 -13.66
N MET A 381 4.41 8.02 -13.43
CA MET A 381 5.86 8.19 -13.38
C MET A 381 6.42 8.34 -14.80
N PRO A 382 7.40 9.23 -15.03
CA PRO A 382 7.96 10.19 -14.07
C PRO A 382 7.22 11.54 -14.01
N ALA A 383 6.26 11.81 -14.90
CA ALA A 383 5.70 13.14 -15.15
C ALA A 383 5.03 13.80 -13.92
N ASP A 384 4.20 13.05 -13.20
CA ASP A 384 3.37 13.58 -12.12
C ASP A 384 4.05 13.50 -10.75
N PHE A 385 5.17 12.79 -10.67
CA PHE A 385 5.90 12.57 -9.43
C PHE A 385 7.00 13.62 -9.24
N PRO A 386 7.48 13.81 -8.00
CA PRO A 386 8.75 14.46 -7.76
C PRO A 386 9.87 13.75 -8.54
N PRO A 387 10.87 14.50 -9.04
CA PRO A 387 12.00 13.88 -9.71
C PRO A 387 12.73 12.90 -8.76
N PRO A 388 13.48 11.93 -9.31
CA PRO A 388 14.38 11.11 -8.51
C PRO A 388 15.46 11.99 -7.88
N LEU A 389 15.97 11.57 -6.71
CA LEU A 389 17.01 12.29 -5.97
C LEU A 389 18.27 12.52 -6.83
N SER A 390 18.58 11.60 -7.75
CA SER A 390 19.63 11.77 -8.76
C SER A 390 19.29 11.09 -10.07
N LEU A 391 20.02 11.49 -11.12
CA LEU A 391 19.95 10.89 -12.44
C LEU A 391 21.20 10.05 -12.70
N ILE A 392 21.00 8.87 -13.30
CA ILE A 392 22.08 7.96 -13.67
C ILE A 392 23.04 8.63 -14.67
N ASN A 393 22.53 9.51 -15.55
CA ASN A 393 23.35 10.24 -16.51
C ASN A 393 24.35 11.20 -15.86
N HIS A 394 24.15 11.61 -14.60
CA HIS A 394 25.11 12.46 -13.88
C HIS A 394 26.42 11.73 -13.54
N PHE A 395 26.45 10.39 -13.61
CA PHE A 395 27.67 9.60 -13.40
C PHE A 395 28.61 9.56 -14.60
N HIS A 396 28.13 9.86 -15.81
CA HIS A 396 28.90 9.64 -17.04
C HIS A 396 29.99 10.68 -17.34
N ASN A 397 30.12 11.73 -16.53
CA ASN A 397 31.03 12.85 -16.82
C ASN A 397 32.47 12.70 -16.26
N CYS A 398 32.81 11.56 -15.67
CA CYS A 398 34.15 11.31 -15.13
C CYS A 398 34.93 10.36 -16.06
N ASP A 399 35.74 10.94 -16.95
CA ASP A 399 36.81 10.32 -17.76
C ASP A 399 36.47 9.24 -18.80
N ASN A 400 36.86 9.50 -20.06
CA ASN A 400 36.64 8.68 -21.27
C ASN A 400 37.31 7.28 -21.29
N SER A 401 37.87 6.82 -20.19
CA SER A 401 38.49 5.48 -20.06
C SER A 401 37.60 4.49 -19.29
N SER A 402 36.30 4.77 -19.21
CA SER A 402 35.44 4.29 -18.13
C SER A 402 35.07 2.79 -18.18
N PRO A 403 34.96 2.12 -17.01
CA PRO A 403 34.33 0.81 -16.84
C PRO A 403 32.90 0.76 -17.43
N PRO A 404 32.27 -0.44 -17.54
CA PRO A 404 30.88 -0.54 -18.00
C PRO A 404 30.00 0.43 -17.24
N SER A 405 29.14 1.15 -17.97
CA SER A 405 28.36 2.21 -17.36
C SER A 405 27.48 1.65 -16.25
N LEU A 406 27.14 2.49 -15.28
CA LEU A 406 26.13 2.16 -14.27
C LEU A 406 24.84 1.61 -14.91
N THR A 407 24.44 2.20 -16.04
CA THR A 407 23.32 1.72 -16.86
C THR A 407 23.54 0.28 -17.33
N ASP A 408 24.70 -0.06 -17.88
CA ASP A 408 24.98 -1.41 -18.38
C ASP A 408 24.93 -2.45 -17.25
N ARG A 409 25.53 -2.15 -16.09
CA ARG A 409 25.47 -3.05 -14.91
C ARG A 409 24.05 -3.27 -14.39
N LEU A 410 23.21 -2.24 -14.40
CA LEU A 410 21.79 -2.39 -14.05
C LEU A 410 21.05 -3.25 -15.09
N LYS A 411 21.38 -3.13 -16.37
CA LYS A 411 20.82 -3.98 -17.44
C LYS A 411 21.24 -5.44 -17.28
N ASP A 412 22.51 -5.69 -16.97
CA ASP A 412 23.01 -7.04 -16.69
C ASP A 412 22.28 -7.67 -15.50
N LEU A 413 22.02 -6.88 -14.45
CA LEU A 413 21.22 -7.31 -13.30
C LEU A 413 19.77 -7.62 -13.70
N LEU A 414 19.15 -6.77 -14.53
CA LEU A 414 17.79 -6.99 -15.06
C LEU A 414 17.72 -8.28 -15.89
N HIS A 415 18.61 -8.46 -16.86
CA HIS A 415 18.68 -9.67 -17.68
C HIS A 415 18.89 -10.92 -16.83
N SER A 416 19.80 -10.87 -15.86
CA SER A 416 20.04 -11.98 -14.92
C SER A 416 18.78 -12.34 -14.11
N CYS A 417 17.96 -11.36 -13.74
CA CYS A 417 16.69 -11.61 -13.05
C CYS A 417 15.66 -12.27 -13.97
N VAL A 418 15.54 -11.77 -15.21
CA VAL A 418 14.60 -12.31 -16.20
C VAL A 418 14.95 -13.74 -16.57
N GLU A 419 16.21 -14.03 -16.94
CA GLU A 419 16.67 -15.37 -17.33
C GLU A 419 16.46 -16.39 -16.22
N ARG A 420 16.78 -16.03 -14.97
CA ARG A 420 16.56 -16.92 -13.82
C ARG A 420 15.07 -17.13 -13.55
N GLY A 421 14.24 -16.09 -13.68
CA GLY A 421 12.80 -16.22 -13.52
C GLY A 421 12.16 -17.14 -14.56
N GLU A 422 12.62 -17.10 -15.81
CA GLU A 422 12.19 -18.02 -16.87
C GLU A 422 12.62 -19.47 -16.59
N GLN A 423 13.83 -19.67 -16.05
CA GLN A 423 14.29 -20.99 -15.62
C GLN A 423 13.47 -21.55 -14.46
N THR A 424 13.11 -20.71 -13.48
CA THR A 424 12.27 -21.10 -12.34
C THR A 424 10.84 -21.41 -12.77
N LEU A 425 10.27 -20.69 -13.73
CA LEU A 425 8.94 -21.00 -14.25
C LEU A 425 8.88 -22.39 -14.89
N ASN A 426 9.99 -22.83 -15.50
CA ASN A 426 10.10 -24.13 -16.15
C ASN A 426 10.49 -25.27 -15.21
N ARG A 427 11.05 -24.97 -14.03
CA ARG A 427 11.49 -25.97 -13.05
C ARG A 427 10.67 -25.82 -11.78
N CYS A 428 9.82 -26.80 -11.49
CA CYS A 428 9.03 -26.89 -10.24
C CYS A 428 9.88 -27.03 -8.95
N VAL A 429 11.17 -26.70 -8.99
CA VAL A 429 12.07 -26.71 -7.84
C VAL A 429 12.31 -25.26 -7.44
N GLU A 430 12.02 -24.94 -6.18
CA GLU A 430 12.25 -23.66 -5.53
C GLU A 430 13.75 -23.32 -5.47
N ALA A 431 14.39 -23.09 -6.62
CA ALA A 431 15.67 -22.44 -6.65
C ALA A 431 15.46 -21.01 -6.13
N GLU A 432 16.13 -20.68 -5.03
CA GLU A 432 16.03 -19.35 -4.42
C GLU A 432 16.42 -18.28 -5.45
N LEU A 433 15.43 -17.49 -5.87
CA LEU A 433 15.69 -16.33 -6.71
C LEU A 433 16.63 -15.37 -5.95
N PRO A 434 17.66 -14.80 -6.62
CA PRO A 434 18.62 -13.91 -5.96
C PRO A 434 17.93 -12.66 -5.41
N LEU A 435 16.86 -12.21 -6.07
CA LEU A 435 16.08 -11.04 -5.67
C LEU A 435 14.67 -11.45 -5.28
N SER A 436 14.12 -10.75 -4.28
CA SER A 436 12.71 -10.82 -3.98
C SER A 436 11.87 -10.17 -5.09
N HIS A 437 10.61 -10.56 -5.26
CA HIS A 437 9.71 -9.88 -6.20
C HIS A 437 9.55 -8.38 -5.90
N HIS A 438 9.63 -7.97 -4.62
CA HIS A 438 9.67 -6.56 -4.24
C HIS A 438 10.95 -5.86 -4.75
N SER A 439 12.10 -6.53 -4.62
CA SER A 439 13.37 -6.05 -5.18
C SER A 439 13.28 -5.91 -6.70
N GLN A 440 12.73 -6.91 -7.40
CA GLN A 440 12.50 -6.83 -8.85
C GLN A 440 11.63 -5.63 -9.24
N LEU A 441 10.58 -5.36 -8.47
CA LEU A 441 9.74 -4.19 -8.67
C LEU A 441 10.51 -2.87 -8.46
N GLN A 442 11.41 -2.78 -7.48
CA GLN A 442 12.31 -1.61 -7.34
C GLN A 442 13.15 -1.39 -8.58
N LEU A 443 13.74 -2.47 -9.10
CA LEU A 443 14.60 -2.41 -10.27
C LEU A 443 13.80 -1.84 -11.46
N ALA A 444 12.59 -2.34 -11.69
CA ALA A 444 11.73 -1.81 -12.75
C ALA A 444 11.42 -0.31 -12.60
N LYS A 445 11.16 0.14 -11.36
CA LYS A 445 10.92 1.57 -11.08
C LYS A 445 12.13 2.46 -11.36
N ILE A 446 13.34 1.98 -11.09
CA ILE A 446 14.59 2.68 -11.43
C ILE A 446 14.63 2.93 -12.95
N PHE A 447 14.46 1.88 -13.76
CA PHE A 447 14.48 2.02 -15.23
C PHE A 447 13.41 2.98 -15.74
N ILE A 448 12.18 2.88 -15.23
CA ILE A 448 11.07 3.74 -15.66
C ILE A 448 11.29 5.19 -15.25
N SER A 449 11.77 5.43 -14.03
CA SER A 449 12.04 6.79 -13.52
C SER A 449 13.20 7.47 -14.24
N GLN A 450 14.20 6.69 -14.64
CA GLN A 450 15.40 7.16 -15.33
C GLN A 450 15.22 7.24 -16.85
N GLY A 451 14.07 6.80 -17.38
CA GLY A 451 13.78 6.85 -18.82
C GLY A 451 14.65 5.90 -19.65
N ILE A 452 15.12 4.80 -19.07
CA ILE A 452 15.93 3.79 -19.77
C ILE A 452 14.96 2.81 -20.45
N ARG A 453 14.71 3.01 -21.75
CA ARG A 453 13.65 2.33 -22.53
C ARG A 453 14.12 1.22 -23.47
N ASP A 454 15.42 1.07 -23.67
CA ASP A 454 15.96 0.03 -24.55
C ASP A 454 15.84 -1.39 -23.96
N VAL A 455 15.30 -1.52 -22.74
CA VAL A 455 15.05 -2.79 -22.03
C VAL A 455 13.57 -3.01 -21.68
N ASP A 456 12.64 -2.27 -22.29
CA ASP A 456 11.22 -2.33 -21.95
C ASP A 456 10.62 -3.75 -22.03
N GLU A 457 11.06 -4.59 -22.98
CA GLU A 457 10.60 -5.98 -23.09
C GLU A 457 10.99 -6.82 -21.87
N ASP A 458 12.19 -6.64 -21.35
CA ASP A 458 12.66 -7.35 -20.16
C ASP A 458 12.04 -6.79 -18.88
N LEU A 459 11.75 -5.48 -18.84
CA LEU A 459 10.94 -4.89 -17.77
C LEU A 459 9.54 -5.50 -17.73
N VAL A 460 8.89 -5.68 -18.88
CA VAL A 460 7.60 -6.38 -18.94
C VAL A 460 7.75 -7.80 -18.39
N LYS A 461 8.72 -8.59 -18.87
CA LYS A 461 8.93 -9.96 -18.37
C LYS A 461 9.12 -9.99 -16.84
N LEU A 462 9.96 -9.10 -16.30
CA LEU A 462 10.21 -8.99 -14.87
C LEU A 462 8.92 -8.65 -14.08
N LEU A 463 8.13 -7.68 -14.56
CA LEU A 463 6.87 -7.31 -13.92
C LEU A 463 5.82 -8.43 -14.03
N LEU A 464 5.78 -9.17 -15.13
CA LEU A 464 4.92 -10.34 -15.28
C LEU A 464 5.35 -11.50 -14.35
N GLN A 465 6.65 -11.67 -14.09
CA GLN A 465 7.15 -12.61 -13.07
C GLN A 465 6.68 -12.21 -11.66
N CYS A 466 6.71 -10.91 -11.33
CA CYS A 466 6.17 -10.38 -10.08
C CYS A 466 4.66 -10.68 -9.92
N LEU A 467 3.86 -10.47 -10.97
CA LEU A 467 2.42 -10.82 -10.95
C LEU A 467 2.17 -12.32 -10.85
N SER A 468 2.99 -13.13 -11.53
CA SER A 468 2.88 -14.59 -11.48
C SER A 468 3.15 -15.11 -10.06
N HIS A 469 4.17 -14.58 -9.38
CA HIS A 469 4.42 -14.93 -7.99
C HIS A 469 3.25 -14.56 -7.08
N TRP A 470 2.63 -13.39 -7.27
CA TRP A 470 1.45 -13.01 -6.51
C TRP A 470 0.33 -14.05 -6.62
N THR A 471 0.07 -14.59 -7.82
CA THR A 471 -0.96 -15.63 -8.00
C THR A 471 -0.65 -16.91 -7.21
N SER A 472 0.63 -17.20 -6.94
CA SER A 472 1.05 -18.32 -6.09
C SER A 472 1.02 -18.00 -4.59
N ALA A 473 1.19 -16.73 -4.21
CA ALA A 473 1.27 -16.24 -2.84
C ALA A 473 -0.07 -15.65 -2.32
N LEU A 474 -1.20 -16.04 -2.93
CA LEU A 474 -2.53 -15.56 -2.57
C LEU A 474 -2.80 -15.73 -1.07
N GLY A 475 -3.10 -14.63 -0.38
CA GLY A 475 -3.53 -14.66 1.01
C GLY A 475 -2.85 -13.64 1.92
N THR A 476 -1.62 -13.22 1.62
CA THR A 476 -0.95 -12.16 2.40
C THR A 476 -1.39 -10.77 1.93
N ILE A 477 -1.40 -9.77 2.81
CA ILE A 477 -1.67 -8.37 2.44
C ILE A 477 -0.55 -7.85 1.52
N ASP A 478 0.67 -8.29 1.77
CA ASP A 478 1.88 -7.83 1.10
C ASP A 478 1.91 -8.20 -0.38
N ALA A 479 1.56 -9.45 -0.70
CA ALA A 479 1.50 -9.89 -2.09
C ALA A 479 0.48 -9.04 -2.88
N ARG A 480 -0.60 -8.59 -2.23
CA ARG A 480 -1.66 -7.80 -2.88
C ARG A 480 -1.21 -6.39 -3.21
N TRP A 481 -0.51 -5.75 -2.26
CA TRP A 481 0.06 -4.43 -2.50
C TRP A 481 1.13 -4.51 -3.59
N SER A 482 2.02 -5.50 -3.51
CA SER A 482 3.02 -5.77 -4.54
C SER A 482 2.39 -5.94 -5.92
N ALA A 483 1.28 -6.69 -6.04
CA ALA A 483 0.56 -6.86 -7.30
C ALA A 483 -0.07 -5.56 -7.82
N THR A 484 -0.72 -4.80 -6.94
CA THR A 484 -1.28 -3.47 -7.26
C THR A 484 -0.19 -2.56 -7.79
N GLU A 485 0.93 -2.47 -7.06
CA GLU A 485 2.08 -1.65 -7.40
C GLU A 485 2.77 -2.12 -8.69
N THR A 486 2.79 -3.43 -8.95
CA THR A 486 3.31 -4.01 -10.19
C THR A 486 2.43 -3.65 -11.38
N ILE A 487 1.10 -3.73 -11.24
CA ILE A 487 0.15 -3.32 -12.30
C ILE A 487 0.29 -1.84 -12.61
N GLU A 488 0.33 -0.98 -11.60
CA GLU A 488 0.49 0.45 -11.81
C GLU A 488 1.89 0.77 -12.39
N THR A 489 2.92 -0.03 -12.10
CA THR A 489 4.26 0.12 -12.72
C THR A 489 4.25 -0.31 -14.19
N LEU A 490 3.46 -1.32 -14.55
CA LEU A 490 3.18 -1.63 -15.96
C LEU A 490 2.48 -0.44 -16.64
N ARG A 491 1.50 0.19 -16.00
CA ARG A 491 0.81 1.38 -16.57
C ARG A 491 1.79 2.52 -16.82
N ASP A 492 2.71 2.79 -15.88
CA ASP A 492 3.76 3.79 -16.06
C ASP A 492 4.68 3.45 -17.23
N LEU A 493 5.09 2.17 -17.36
CA LEU A 493 5.88 1.68 -18.49
C LEU A 493 5.16 1.92 -19.82
N PHE A 494 3.89 1.51 -19.92
CA PHE A 494 3.08 1.70 -21.14
C PHE A 494 2.90 3.17 -21.51
N THR A 495 2.68 4.03 -20.52
CA THR A 495 2.48 5.47 -20.74
C THR A 495 3.75 6.14 -21.28
N THR A 496 4.92 5.62 -20.92
CA THR A 496 6.21 6.23 -21.21
C THR A 496 7.02 5.52 -22.29
N SER A 497 6.60 4.33 -22.72
CA SER A 497 7.24 3.54 -23.76
C SER A 497 6.81 3.99 -25.16
N ASP A 498 7.78 4.17 -26.04
CA ASP A 498 7.60 4.35 -27.48
C ASP A 498 7.35 3.02 -28.22
N ARG A 499 7.63 1.87 -27.57
CA ARG A 499 7.44 0.51 -28.11
C ARG A 499 6.24 -0.22 -27.50
N TRP A 500 5.29 0.50 -26.90
CA TRP A 500 4.11 -0.03 -26.22
C TRP A 500 3.34 -1.08 -27.04
N GLU A 501 3.39 -1.00 -28.36
CA GLU A 501 2.76 -1.95 -29.28
C GLU A 501 3.24 -3.39 -29.09
N ASN A 502 4.55 -3.57 -28.97
CA ASN A 502 5.17 -4.88 -28.81
C ASN A 502 4.94 -5.39 -27.38
N LEU A 503 5.00 -4.47 -26.41
CA LEU A 503 4.75 -4.75 -25.00
C LEU A 503 3.31 -5.24 -24.78
N LEU A 504 2.34 -4.68 -25.50
CA LEU A 504 0.93 -5.05 -25.40
C LEU A 504 0.72 -6.54 -25.70
N LEU A 505 1.38 -7.07 -26.73
CA LEU A 505 1.29 -8.49 -27.10
C LEU A 505 1.82 -9.42 -26.00
N MET A 506 2.82 -8.97 -25.24
CA MET A 506 3.38 -9.73 -24.12
C MET A 506 2.47 -9.69 -22.89
N VAL A 507 1.85 -8.54 -22.64
CA VAL A 507 1.09 -8.28 -21.40
C VAL A 507 -0.34 -8.78 -21.47
N ALA A 508 -1.00 -8.69 -22.64
CA ALA A 508 -2.41 -9.01 -22.79
C ALA A 508 -2.82 -10.40 -22.25
N PRO A 509 -2.05 -11.50 -22.51
CA PRO A 509 -2.40 -12.82 -21.98
C PRO A 509 -2.32 -12.90 -20.45
N VAL A 510 -1.34 -12.23 -19.83
CA VAL A 510 -1.12 -12.30 -18.39
C VAL A 510 -2.08 -11.37 -17.64
N VAL A 511 -2.31 -10.15 -18.13
CA VAL A 511 -3.30 -9.24 -17.53
C VAL A 511 -4.66 -9.88 -17.55
N SER A 512 -5.03 -10.50 -18.66
CA SER A 512 -6.22 -11.31 -18.74
C SER A 512 -6.28 -12.43 -17.70
N GLY A 513 -5.19 -13.18 -17.52
CA GLY A 513 -5.10 -14.24 -16.51
C GLY A 513 -5.21 -13.70 -15.08
N VAL A 514 -4.61 -12.54 -14.78
CA VAL A 514 -4.71 -11.87 -13.47
C VAL A 514 -6.13 -11.38 -13.23
N ILE A 515 -6.73 -10.75 -14.22
CA ILE A 515 -8.13 -10.32 -14.26
C ILE A 515 -9.03 -11.53 -13.99
N ALA A 516 -8.88 -12.61 -14.76
CA ALA A 516 -9.63 -13.87 -14.59
C ALA A 516 -9.39 -14.52 -13.22
N THR A 517 -8.19 -14.48 -12.67
CA THR A 517 -7.87 -15.03 -11.34
C THR A 517 -8.51 -14.20 -10.23
N CYS A 518 -8.40 -12.88 -10.29
CA CYS A 518 -9.13 -11.97 -9.40
C CYS A 518 -10.64 -12.26 -9.46
N TYR A 519 -11.15 -12.59 -10.65
CA TYR A 519 -12.55 -12.90 -10.86
C TYR A 519 -12.96 -14.29 -10.37
N GLY A 520 -12.18 -15.34 -10.62
CA GLY A 520 -12.47 -16.68 -10.10
C GLY A 520 -12.57 -16.69 -8.57
N LEU A 521 -11.76 -15.87 -7.90
CA LEU A 521 -11.78 -15.71 -6.46
C LEU A 521 -12.97 -14.87 -5.95
N GLY A 522 -13.49 -13.94 -6.76
CA GLY A 522 -14.61 -13.06 -6.41
C GLY A 522 -16.00 -13.57 -6.81
N MET A 523 -16.12 -14.26 -7.95
CA MET A 523 -17.40 -14.60 -8.60
C MET A 523 -18.22 -15.63 -7.84
N GLY A 524 -17.57 -16.64 -7.23
CA GLY A 524 -18.27 -17.59 -6.36
C GLY A 524 -18.99 -16.91 -5.19
N HIS A 525 -18.48 -15.76 -4.73
CA HIS A 525 -19.13 -14.94 -3.72
C HIS A 525 -20.14 -13.95 -4.32
N PHE A 526 -19.90 -13.42 -5.51
CA PHE A 526 -20.82 -12.51 -6.20
C PHE A 526 -22.14 -13.18 -6.61
N ASP A 527 -22.08 -14.40 -7.13
CA ASP A 527 -23.29 -15.14 -7.55
C ASP A 527 -24.17 -15.48 -6.34
N ASN A 528 -23.54 -15.86 -5.23
CA ASN A 528 -24.21 -16.04 -3.94
C ASN A 528 -24.79 -14.72 -3.40
N PHE A 529 -24.09 -13.60 -3.59
CA PHE A 529 -24.57 -12.27 -3.21
C PHE A 529 -25.77 -11.80 -4.03
N LEU A 530 -25.76 -11.96 -5.36
CA LEU A 530 -26.90 -11.61 -6.22
C LEU A 530 -28.11 -12.51 -5.93
N SER A 531 -27.89 -13.82 -5.78
CA SER A 531 -28.94 -14.79 -5.48
C SER A 531 -29.61 -14.50 -4.13
N SER A 532 -28.83 -14.14 -3.11
CA SER A 532 -29.37 -13.83 -1.79
C SER A 532 -30.18 -12.52 -1.73
N ARG A 533 -29.82 -11.51 -2.53
CA ARG A 533 -30.60 -10.25 -2.64
C ARG A 533 -31.92 -10.40 -3.39
N SER A 534 -32.03 -11.36 -4.30
CA SER A 534 -33.30 -11.69 -4.97
C SER A 534 -34.32 -12.35 -4.02
N SER A 535 -33.83 -12.97 -2.94
CA SER A 535 -34.65 -13.48 -1.86
C SER A 535 -35.01 -12.34 -0.90
N SER A 536 -36.29 -12.11 -0.66
CA SER A 536 -36.81 -11.02 0.19
C SER A 536 -36.42 -11.10 1.68
N ARG A 537 -35.49 -11.98 2.06
CA ARG A 537 -34.97 -12.14 3.43
C ARG A 537 -33.53 -11.64 3.52
N VAL A 538 -33.39 -10.32 3.58
CA VAL A 538 -32.10 -9.66 3.89
C VAL A 538 -31.99 -9.54 5.41
N GLU A 539 -31.71 -10.66 6.09
CA GLU A 539 -31.31 -10.63 7.51
C GLU A 539 -29.79 -10.85 7.61
N SER A 540 -29.08 -9.77 7.95
CA SER A 540 -27.68 -9.67 8.36
C SER A 540 -26.68 -10.61 7.66
N TYR A 541 -26.17 -10.20 6.50
CA TYR A 541 -24.90 -10.77 6.03
C TYR A 541 -23.76 -10.36 6.97
N SER A 542 -22.93 -11.33 7.36
CA SER A 542 -21.65 -11.06 8.02
C SER A 542 -20.84 -10.11 7.16
N SER A 543 -20.23 -9.10 7.80
CA SER A 543 -19.28 -8.17 7.16
C SER A 543 -18.35 -8.94 6.22
N PHE A 544 -18.23 -8.46 4.97
CA PHE A 544 -17.28 -9.00 4.00
C PHE A 544 -15.93 -9.27 4.65
N THR A 545 -15.35 -10.43 4.36
CA THR A 545 -14.05 -10.81 4.91
C THR A 545 -12.98 -9.87 4.39
N ASP A 546 -11.92 -9.63 5.17
CA ASP A 546 -10.80 -8.79 4.73
C ASP A 546 -10.18 -9.29 3.42
N ALA A 547 -10.25 -10.59 3.12
CA ALA A 547 -9.81 -11.15 1.85
C ALA A 547 -10.55 -10.53 0.65
N GLU A 548 -11.87 -10.38 0.75
CA GLU A 548 -12.69 -9.94 -0.38
C GLU A 548 -12.54 -8.45 -0.71
N VAL A 549 -12.31 -7.61 0.30
CA VAL A 549 -12.11 -6.18 0.04
C VAL A 549 -10.73 -5.91 -0.52
N CYS A 550 -9.76 -6.78 -0.25
CA CYS A 550 -8.41 -6.62 -0.76
C CYS A 550 -8.25 -7.00 -2.23
N PHE A 551 -9.20 -7.74 -2.83
CA PHE A 551 -9.24 -7.90 -4.30
C PHE A 551 -9.56 -6.58 -5.01
N CYS A 552 -10.28 -5.65 -4.35
CA CYS A 552 -10.75 -4.43 -5.00
C CYS A 552 -9.59 -3.53 -5.49
N GLY A 553 -8.48 -3.43 -4.75
CA GLY A 553 -7.33 -2.61 -5.15
C GLY A 553 -6.60 -3.18 -6.39
N ILE A 554 -6.35 -4.48 -6.41
CA ILE A 554 -5.74 -5.16 -7.55
C ILE A 554 -6.66 -5.09 -8.75
N THR A 555 -7.96 -5.35 -8.56
CA THR A 555 -8.93 -5.28 -9.65
C THR A 555 -9.10 -3.85 -10.17
N ALA A 556 -9.08 -2.84 -9.30
CA ALA A 556 -9.09 -1.43 -9.69
C ALA A 556 -7.88 -1.06 -10.55
N SER A 557 -6.69 -1.53 -10.16
CA SER A 557 -5.45 -1.32 -10.91
C SER A 557 -5.47 -2.05 -12.24
N ALA A 558 -5.92 -3.32 -12.24
CA ALA A 558 -6.03 -4.14 -13.44
C ALA A 558 -7.04 -3.56 -14.44
N ALA A 559 -8.17 -3.05 -13.94
CA ALA A 559 -9.14 -2.32 -14.75
C ALA A 559 -8.53 -1.01 -15.29
N GLY A 560 -7.77 -0.28 -14.47
CA GLY A 560 -7.02 0.90 -14.91
C GLY A 560 -6.05 0.59 -16.05
N LEU A 561 -5.27 -0.49 -15.91
CA LEU A 561 -4.36 -0.96 -16.96
C LEU A 561 -5.13 -1.35 -18.22
N LEU A 562 -6.21 -2.13 -18.11
CA LEU A 562 -7.04 -2.48 -19.25
C LEU A 562 -7.62 -1.23 -19.95
N GLY A 563 -8.06 -0.24 -19.18
CA GLY A 563 -8.54 1.04 -19.70
C GLY A 563 -7.47 1.77 -20.50
N ASP A 564 -6.24 1.84 -19.98
CA ASP A 564 -5.11 2.45 -20.68
C ASP A 564 -4.77 1.69 -21.98
N LEU A 565 -4.78 0.35 -21.94
CA LEU A 565 -4.54 -0.50 -23.11
C LEU A 565 -5.59 -0.28 -24.21
N LEU A 566 -6.87 -0.26 -23.84
CA LEU A 566 -7.98 0.00 -24.78
C LEU A 566 -7.91 1.42 -25.35
N ASN A 567 -7.57 2.40 -24.51
CA ASN A 567 -7.43 3.78 -24.95
C ASN A 567 -6.30 3.89 -26.00
N MET A 568 -5.12 3.35 -25.72
CA MET A 568 -3.99 3.35 -26.67
C MET A 568 -4.33 2.68 -28.01
N GLU A 569 -5.15 1.63 -27.99
CA GLU A 569 -5.60 0.97 -29.21
C GLU A 569 -6.56 1.84 -30.04
N ASN A 570 -7.50 2.52 -29.38
CA ASN A 570 -8.44 3.43 -30.04
C ASN A 570 -7.71 4.52 -30.84
N TYR A 571 -6.58 5.01 -30.33
CA TYR A 571 -5.74 6.00 -31.04
C TYR A 571 -5.16 5.50 -32.37
N ARG A 572 -5.07 4.19 -32.59
CA ARG A 572 -4.59 3.65 -33.87
C ARG A 572 -5.64 3.65 -34.98
N GLY A 573 -6.92 3.80 -34.63
CA GLY A 573 -8.03 3.53 -35.56
C GLY A 573 -8.06 2.10 -36.11
N ARG A 574 -7.26 1.17 -35.54
CA ARG A 574 -7.33 -0.26 -35.83
C ARG A 574 -8.12 -0.92 -34.72
N GLN A 575 -9.35 -1.32 -35.03
CA GLN A 575 -10.14 -2.17 -34.14
C GLN A 575 -9.55 -3.59 -34.22
N GLN A 576 -8.77 -4.03 -33.23
CA GLN A 576 -8.60 -5.48 -33.06
C GLN A 576 -9.86 -6.06 -32.41
N PRO A 577 -10.16 -7.35 -32.63
CA PRO A 577 -11.24 -7.98 -31.90
C PRO A 577 -10.90 -8.03 -30.40
N ILE A 578 -11.91 -7.83 -29.56
CA ILE A 578 -11.75 -7.86 -28.08
C ILE A 578 -11.24 -9.21 -27.57
N SER A 579 -11.42 -10.28 -28.35
CA SER A 579 -10.84 -11.60 -28.10
C SER A 579 -9.31 -11.63 -28.11
N THR A 580 -8.65 -10.58 -28.64
CA THR A 580 -7.19 -10.43 -28.54
C THR A 580 -6.77 -10.02 -27.12
N PHE A 581 -7.67 -9.37 -26.38
CA PHE A 581 -7.47 -8.92 -24.99
C PHE A 581 -8.08 -9.84 -23.96
N LEU A 582 -8.78 -10.90 -24.38
CA LEU A 582 -9.48 -11.82 -23.50
C LEU A 582 -9.16 -13.25 -23.92
N PRO A 583 -8.56 -14.10 -23.07
CA PRO A 583 -8.11 -15.42 -23.48
C PRO A 583 -9.34 -16.27 -23.78
N LEU A 584 -9.34 -16.87 -24.96
CA LEU A 584 -10.43 -17.73 -25.45
C LEU A 584 -10.56 -19.06 -24.67
N HIS A 585 -9.62 -19.36 -23.77
CA HIS A 585 -9.62 -20.57 -22.94
C HIS A 585 -9.49 -20.25 -21.46
N CYS A 586 -10.62 -19.85 -20.85
CA CYS A 586 -10.82 -20.04 -19.43
C CYS A 586 -11.39 -21.47 -19.22
N GLU A 587 -10.58 -22.52 -19.48
CA GLU A 587 -10.91 -23.82 -18.88
C GLU A 587 -11.06 -23.58 -17.38
N ARG A 588 -12.13 -24.09 -16.77
CA ARG A 588 -12.43 -23.92 -15.34
C ARG A 588 -11.15 -24.17 -14.53
N LEU A 589 -10.47 -23.10 -14.14
CA LEU A 589 -9.36 -23.13 -13.20
C LEU A 589 -9.95 -23.54 -11.86
N THR A 590 -10.03 -24.85 -11.61
CA THR A 590 -10.27 -25.38 -10.28
C THR A 590 -9.03 -25.07 -9.44
N VAL A 591 -9.01 -23.88 -8.85
CA VAL A 591 -8.06 -23.52 -7.81
C VAL A 591 -8.36 -24.41 -6.60
N THR A 592 -7.62 -25.50 -6.45
CA THR A 592 -7.61 -26.31 -5.24
C THR A 592 -6.94 -25.49 -4.14
N MET A 593 -7.74 -24.71 -3.42
CA MET A 593 -7.31 -24.07 -2.18
C MET A 593 -6.74 -25.14 -1.25
N PRO A 594 -5.55 -24.95 -0.65
CA PRO A 594 -5.03 -25.88 0.34
C PRO A 594 -6.01 -25.91 1.52
N GLN A 595 -6.77 -27.00 1.67
CA GLN A 595 -7.56 -27.24 2.87
C GLN A 595 -6.58 -27.38 4.04
N GLN A 596 -6.44 -26.31 4.83
CA GLN A 596 -5.82 -26.38 6.14
C GLN A 596 -6.74 -27.22 7.03
N SER A 597 -6.39 -28.49 7.22
CA SER A 597 -7.05 -29.36 8.18
C SER A 597 -6.78 -28.83 9.59
N LEU A 598 -7.73 -28.07 10.12
CA LEU A 598 -7.81 -27.74 11.55
C LEU A 598 -8.09 -29.04 12.32
N SER A 599 -7.03 -29.72 12.77
CA SER A 599 -7.13 -30.76 13.77
C SER A 599 -7.44 -30.11 15.12
N ILE A 600 -8.71 -30.18 15.53
CA ILE A 600 -9.15 -29.83 16.88
C ILE A 600 -8.55 -30.88 17.85
N PRO A 601 -7.78 -30.49 18.88
CA PRO A 601 -7.29 -31.45 19.85
C PRO A 601 -8.44 -31.82 20.80
N THR A 602 -8.94 -33.04 20.69
CA THR A 602 -9.83 -33.62 21.70
C THR A 602 -9.02 -33.99 22.94
N SER A 603 -9.32 -33.34 24.06
CA SER A 603 -8.90 -33.72 25.40
C SER A 603 -9.43 -35.11 25.76
N GLY A 604 -8.55 -36.02 26.19
CA GLY A 604 -8.91 -37.33 26.73
C GLY A 604 -7.81 -37.86 27.63
N SER A 605 -8.15 -38.05 28.90
CA SER A 605 -7.28 -38.40 30.02
C SER A 605 -6.92 -39.89 30.11
N SER A 606 -5.82 -40.12 30.85
CA SER A 606 -5.55 -41.25 31.76
C SER A 606 -4.87 -42.52 31.22
N GLY A 607 -3.72 -42.82 31.84
CA GLY A 607 -3.48 -44.14 32.45
C GLY A 607 -2.35 -45.00 31.87
N GLY A 608 -1.33 -45.26 32.70
CA GLY A 608 -0.76 -46.62 32.80
C GLY A 608 0.65 -46.87 32.27
N LEU A 609 1.58 -47.10 33.20
CA LEU A 609 2.92 -47.67 33.06
C LEU A 609 2.97 -48.96 32.20
N SER A 610 4.02 -49.14 31.38
CA SER A 610 5.06 -50.19 31.56
C SER A 610 6.05 -50.37 30.38
N ARG A 611 7.33 -50.45 30.76
CA ARG A 611 8.50 -51.21 30.22
C ARG A 611 8.80 -51.32 28.70
N LEU A 612 10.06 -50.94 28.38
CA LEU A 612 10.96 -51.36 27.26
C LEU A 612 10.96 -52.89 26.96
N PRO A 613 11.48 -53.41 25.80
CA PRO A 613 12.64 -52.92 25.03
C PRO A 613 12.68 -53.10 23.46
N THR A 614 13.62 -52.35 22.85
CA THR A 614 14.45 -52.58 21.62
C THR A 614 14.02 -53.50 20.45
N THR A 615 13.91 -52.96 19.23
CA THR A 615 14.79 -53.18 18.04
C THR A 615 14.22 -52.52 16.75
N PRO A 616 15.04 -52.24 15.70
CA PRO A 616 14.69 -51.36 14.60
C PRO A 616 14.10 -52.12 13.40
N ALA A 617 13.00 -51.61 12.83
CA ALA A 617 12.47 -52.10 11.55
C ALA A 617 12.07 -50.93 10.65
N ALA A 618 12.48 -51.07 9.39
CA ALA A 618 12.42 -50.12 8.30
C ALA A 618 11.05 -49.45 8.12
N ARG A 619 11.05 -48.11 7.94
CA ARG A 619 9.91 -47.38 7.39
C ARG A 619 10.13 -47.12 5.91
N SER A 620 9.34 -47.85 5.13
CA SER A 620 8.96 -47.57 3.75
C SER A 620 8.40 -46.14 3.63
N LEU A 621 9.03 -45.35 2.76
CA LEU A 621 8.55 -44.06 2.28
C LEU A 621 7.42 -44.29 1.27
N ALA A 622 6.18 -44.20 1.73
CA ALA A 622 5.05 -43.96 0.84
C ALA A 622 4.93 -42.44 0.63
N SER A 623 5.61 -41.93 -0.38
CA SER A 623 5.45 -40.56 -0.88
C SER A 623 4.05 -40.39 -1.45
N ARG A 624 3.20 -39.65 -0.73
CA ARG A 624 1.88 -39.24 -1.22
C ARG A 624 2.08 -38.09 -2.21
N GLN A 625 2.22 -38.41 -3.48
CA GLN A 625 2.23 -37.47 -4.60
C GLN A 625 0.96 -36.60 -4.54
N ARG A 626 1.12 -35.31 -4.22
CA ARG A 626 0.11 -34.29 -4.44
C ARG A 626 0.36 -33.70 -5.83
N SER A 627 -0.49 -34.05 -6.79
CA SER A 627 -0.54 -33.41 -8.10
C SER A 627 -1.04 -31.98 -7.93
N SER A 628 -0.15 -31.01 -8.10
CA SER A 628 -0.49 -29.58 -8.25
C SER A 628 -0.55 -29.29 -9.75
N THR A 629 -1.68 -28.73 -10.20
CA THR A 629 -1.89 -28.29 -11.58
C THR A 629 -1.00 -27.09 -11.89
N SER A 630 0.01 -27.29 -12.74
CA SER A 630 0.84 -26.23 -13.32
C SER A 630 0.19 -25.72 -14.61
N LEU A 631 0.03 -24.41 -14.74
CA LEU A 631 -0.25 -23.74 -16.02
C LEU A 631 1.03 -23.76 -16.88
N SER A 632 1.10 -24.59 -17.91
CA SER A 632 2.19 -24.52 -18.90
C SER A 632 1.78 -23.59 -20.04
N LEU A 633 2.46 -22.46 -20.16
CA LEU A 633 2.32 -21.50 -21.27
C LEU A 633 3.30 -21.88 -22.39
N HIS A 634 2.88 -22.78 -23.29
CA HIS A 634 3.46 -22.87 -24.63
C HIS A 634 2.35 -22.94 -25.66
N GLN A 635 2.32 -21.94 -26.54
CA GLN A 635 1.37 -21.81 -27.64
C GLN A 635 2.08 -22.22 -28.93
N GLU A 636 1.84 -23.44 -29.41
CA GLU A 636 2.20 -23.82 -30.77
C GLU A 636 1.18 -23.21 -31.75
N GLY A 637 1.70 -22.53 -32.78
CA GLY A 637 0.92 -21.77 -33.75
C GLY A 637 0.09 -22.66 -34.67
N ALA A 638 -1.19 -22.83 -34.34
CA ALA A 638 -2.23 -23.19 -35.29
C ALA A 638 -3.10 -21.96 -35.54
N GLY A 639 -3.39 -21.63 -36.80
CA GLY A 639 -4.29 -20.53 -37.15
C GLY A 639 -5.71 -20.84 -36.66
N PHE A 640 -6.19 -20.11 -35.65
CA PHE A 640 -7.50 -20.28 -35.07
C PHE A 640 -8.52 -19.33 -35.70
N VAL A 641 -9.66 -19.88 -36.12
CA VAL A 641 -10.88 -19.13 -36.43
C VAL A 641 -11.60 -18.87 -35.11
N SER A 642 -11.75 -17.60 -34.73
CA SER A 642 -12.43 -17.20 -33.49
C SER A 642 -13.92 -17.58 -33.56
N ASP A 643 -14.36 -18.47 -32.67
CA ASP A 643 -15.78 -18.79 -32.50
C ASP A 643 -16.47 -17.63 -31.74
N ARG A 644 -17.58 -17.12 -32.28
CA ARG A 644 -18.33 -16.00 -31.68
C ARG A 644 -18.72 -16.28 -30.23
N CYS A 645 -19.11 -17.51 -29.91
CA CYS A 645 -19.55 -17.90 -28.56
C CYS A 645 -18.47 -17.66 -27.50
N THR A 646 -17.20 -17.97 -27.82
CA THR A 646 -16.08 -17.80 -26.89
C THR A 646 -15.73 -16.33 -26.62
N THR A 647 -15.99 -15.45 -27.60
CA THR A 647 -15.76 -14.01 -27.45
C THR A 647 -16.85 -13.40 -26.56
N ASP A 648 -18.11 -13.79 -26.76
CA ASP A 648 -19.23 -13.30 -25.96
C ASP A 648 -19.07 -13.69 -24.48
N ASP A 649 -18.69 -14.94 -24.17
CA ASP A 649 -18.47 -15.39 -22.80
C ASP A 649 -17.37 -14.60 -22.08
N ALA A 650 -16.32 -14.23 -22.80
CA ALA A 650 -15.23 -13.45 -22.25
C ALA A 650 -15.65 -11.99 -21.98
N ILE A 651 -16.41 -11.37 -22.90
CA ILE A 651 -16.99 -10.04 -22.70
C ILE A 651 -17.97 -10.05 -21.53
N ILE A 652 -18.84 -11.06 -21.44
CA ILE A 652 -19.78 -11.24 -20.33
C ILE A 652 -19.01 -11.32 -19.02
N THR A 653 -17.94 -12.11 -18.99
CA THR A 653 -17.12 -12.29 -17.79
C THR A 653 -16.46 -10.97 -17.39
N LEU A 654 -15.88 -10.24 -18.35
CA LEU A 654 -15.31 -8.93 -18.10
C LEU A 654 -16.36 -7.95 -17.57
N PHE A 655 -17.50 -7.84 -18.23
CA PHE A 655 -18.60 -6.96 -17.82
C PHE A 655 -19.14 -7.32 -16.44
N LYS A 656 -19.38 -8.60 -16.13
CA LYS A 656 -19.78 -9.06 -14.79
C LYS A 656 -18.80 -8.61 -13.72
N SER A 657 -17.52 -8.64 -14.05
CA SER A 657 -16.53 -8.26 -13.08
C SER A 657 -16.39 -6.77 -12.88
N LEU A 658 -16.44 -5.99 -13.96
CA LEU A 658 -16.55 -4.53 -13.87
C LEU A 658 -17.82 -4.16 -13.10
N SER A 659 -18.91 -4.91 -13.29
CA SER A 659 -20.14 -4.80 -12.52
C SER A 659 -19.91 -5.05 -11.03
N PHE A 660 -19.19 -6.12 -10.69
CA PHE A 660 -18.87 -6.49 -9.31
C PHE A 660 -18.07 -5.40 -8.60
N ILE A 661 -17.11 -4.77 -9.28
CA ILE A 661 -16.34 -3.65 -8.74
C ILE A 661 -17.28 -2.48 -8.39
N ILE A 662 -18.20 -2.14 -9.30
CA ILE A 662 -19.20 -1.08 -9.07
C ILE A 662 -20.17 -1.46 -7.94
N PHE A 663 -20.56 -2.73 -7.83
CA PHE A 663 -21.44 -3.22 -6.76
C PHE A 663 -20.77 -3.22 -5.39
N ARG A 664 -19.49 -3.59 -5.30
CA ARG A 664 -18.70 -3.58 -4.05
C ARG A 664 -18.74 -2.22 -3.36
N ARG A 665 -18.70 -1.13 -4.15
CA ARG A 665 -18.88 0.24 -3.65
C ARG A 665 -20.19 0.42 -2.89
N MET A 666 -21.30 -0.11 -3.41
CA MET A 666 -22.59 0.02 -2.74
C MET A 666 -22.59 -0.68 -1.38
N CYS A 667 -22.03 -1.87 -1.31
CA CYS A 667 -21.90 -2.60 -0.06
C CYS A 667 -21.02 -1.87 0.94
N ALA A 668 -19.90 -1.30 0.49
CA ALA A 668 -19.04 -0.48 1.33
C ALA A 668 -19.81 0.70 1.94
N ASN A 669 -20.62 1.42 1.14
CA ASN A 669 -21.43 2.57 1.60
C ASN A 669 -22.53 2.19 2.61
N VAL A 670 -23.17 1.02 2.46
CA VAL A 670 -24.20 0.55 3.41
C VAL A 670 -23.60 0.32 4.80
N CYS A 671 -22.33 -0.07 4.89
CA CYS A 671 -21.61 -0.23 6.16
C CYS A 671 -21.24 1.11 6.85
N TRP A 672 -21.49 2.28 6.24
CA TRP A 672 -21.29 3.60 6.86
C TRP A 672 -22.56 4.16 7.52
N GLY A 673 -23.72 3.54 7.31
CA GLY A 673 -24.94 3.97 7.99
C GLY A 673 -24.83 3.70 9.49
N PRO A 674 -25.21 4.64 10.38
CA PRO A 674 -25.39 4.30 11.78
C PRO A 674 -26.36 3.12 11.84
N HIS A 675 -26.00 2.07 12.58
CA HIS A 675 -26.96 1.03 12.94
C HIS A 675 -28.06 1.73 13.75
N THR A 676 -29.10 2.18 13.07
CA THR A 676 -30.33 2.59 13.71
C THR A 676 -30.97 1.29 14.15
N ASP A 677 -30.64 0.87 15.37
CA ASP A 677 -31.42 -0.14 16.07
C ASP A 677 -32.88 0.31 16.04
N GLY A 678 -33.68 -0.36 15.22
CA GLY A 678 -35.11 -0.10 15.16
C GLY A 678 -35.73 -0.28 16.54
N PRO A 679 -36.84 0.41 16.86
CA PRO A 679 -37.43 0.36 18.18
C PRO A 679 -37.92 -1.06 18.47
N LEU A 680 -37.15 -1.80 19.28
CA LEU A 680 -37.58 -3.02 19.94
C LEU A 680 -38.87 -2.71 20.72
N LYS A 681 -39.93 -3.45 20.37
CA LYS A 681 -41.23 -3.39 21.03
C LYS A 681 -41.07 -3.47 22.54
N ARG A 682 -41.65 -2.48 23.24
CA ARG A 682 -41.82 -2.43 24.70
C ARG A 682 -42.32 -3.77 25.25
N GLY A 683 -41.55 -4.34 26.17
CA GLY A 683 -41.99 -5.41 27.07
C GLY A 683 -41.21 -5.35 28.39
N SER A 684 -41.93 -4.98 29.46
CA SER A 684 -41.65 -5.17 30.89
C SER A 684 -40.36 -4.60 31.54
N SER A 685 -40.62 -3.61 32.39
CA SER A 685 -39.84 -3.06 33.50
C SER A 685 -39.03 -4.06 34.34
N PHE A 686 -37.77 -3.72 34.62
CA PHE A 686 -37.05 -4.12 35.85
C PHE A 686 -36.21 -2.94 36.36
N CYS A 687 -36.62 -2.35 37.49
CA CYS A 687 -35.83 -1.39 38.26
C CYS A 687 -34.96 -2.15 39.28
N LEU A 688 -33.68 -1.81 39.40
CA LEU A 688 -32.86 -2.17 40.57
C LEU A 688 -32.12 -0.95 41.13
N ASN A 689 -32.19 -0.85 42.46
CA ASN A 689 -31.74 0.23 43.33
C ASN A 689 -30.21 0.35 43.44
N LEU A 690 -29.70 1.58 43.37
CA LEU A 690 -28.35 1.96 43.80
C LEU A 690 -28.34 2.30 45.30
N THR A 691 -27.79 1.42 46.14
CA THR A 691 -27.31 1.81 47.47
C THR A 691 -26.11 0.94 47.88
N ARG A 692 -24.89 1.44 47.65
CA ARG A 692 -23.64 1.27 48.46
C ARG A 692 -22.42 1.55 47.57
N ILE A 693 -21.90 2.77 47.64
CA ILE A 693 -20.54 3.07 47.15
C ILE A 693 -19.62 3.11 48.39
N PRO A 694 -18.54 2.32 48.44
CA PRO A 694 -17.64 2.29 49.59
C PRO A 694 -16.76 3.55 49.67
N LYS A 695 -16.44 3.99 50.90
CA LYS A 695 -15.65 5.19 51.22
C LYS A 695 -14.26 5.23 50.54
N SER A 696 -13.71 4.10 50.11
CA SER A 696 -12.47 4.03 49.31
C SER A 696 -12.60 4.72 47.96
N THR A 697 -13.80 4.73 47.37
CA THR A 697 -14.10 5.40 46.10
C THR A 697 -13.97 6.92 46.25
N ILE A 698 -14.41 7.49 47.38
CA ILE A 698 -14.32 8.94 47.62
C ILE A 698 -12.86 9.38 47.82
N VAL A 699 -12.03 8.57 48.50
CA VAL A 699 -10.59 8.83 48.66
C VAL A 699 -9.86 8.72 47.31
N THR A 700 -10.23 7.74 46.47
CA THR A 700 -9.69 7.58 45.12
C THR A 700 -10.07 8.75 44.22
N TRP A 701 -11.31 9.25 44.33
CA TRP A 701 -11.79 10.42 43.60
C TRP A 701 -11.12 11.72 44.07
N MET A 702 -10.89 11.89 45.37
CA MET A 702 -10.16 13.07 45.87
C MET A 702 -8.67 13.04 45.51
N ALA A 703 -8.04 11.87 45.44
CA ALA A 703 -6.67 11.72 44.94
C ALA A 703 -6.56 12.04 43.42
N LEU A 704 -7.51 11.57 42.61
CA LEU A 704 -7.61 11.87 41.17
C LEU A 704 -7.86 13.37 40.89
N ILE A 705 -8.66 14.03 41.72
CA ILE A 705 -8.92 15.49 41.61
C ILE A 705 -7.70 16.31 42.08
N TRP A 706 -6.93 15.81 43.06
CA TRP A 706 -5.74 16.50 43.56
C TRP A 706 -4.52 16.34 42.61
N GLU A 707 -4.39 15.20 41.93
CA GLU A 707 -3.37 15.00 40.87
C GLU A 707 -3.67 15.81 39.60
N SER A 708 -4.94 15.95 39.22
CA SER A 708 -5.34 16.71 38.02
C SER A 708 -5.19 18.24 38.16
N LEU A 709 -4.96 18.75 39.36
CA LEU A 709 -4.66 20.17 39.60
C LEU A 709 -3.16 20.50 39.60
N SER A 710 -2.27 19.49 39.47
CA SER A 710 -0.82 19.66 39.62
C SER A 710 -0.01 19.49 38.32
N ASN A 711 -0.63 19.19 37.18
CA ASN A 711 0.06 19.02 35.89
C ASN A 711 -0.84 19.44 34.71
N PRO A 712 -0.66 20.62 34.09
CA PRO A 712 -1.32 20.94 32.83
C PRO A 712 -0.52 20.27 31.70
N VAL A 713 -1.21 19.78 30.66
CA VAL A 713 -0.66 19.15 29.43
C VAL A 713 -0.66 17.61 29.44
N TRP A 714 -1.85 17.00 29.51
CA TRP A 714 -2.18 15.72 28.85
C TRP A 714 -3.69 15.73 28.51
N LEU A 715 -4.03 15.57 27.21
CA LEU A 715 -5.32 15.24 26.55
C LEU A 715 -6.65 15.83 27.10
N PRO A 716 -7.56 16.36 26.24
CA PRO A 716 -8.97 16.44 26.63
C PRO A 716 -9.45 15.00 26.90
N ALA A 717 -10.03 14.79 28.08
CA ALA A 717 -10.65 13.52 28.45
C ALA A 717 -11.62 13.03 27.34
N PRO A 718 -11.42 11.83 26.77
CA PRO A 718 -12.53 11.11 26.16
C PRO A 718 -13.46 10.63 27.28
N GLY A 719 -14.76 10.78 27.05
CA GLY A 719 -15.79 10.83 28.10
C GLY A 719 -15.88 9.63 29.03
N LEU A 720 -15.71 9.90 30.33
CA LEU A 720 -16.02 8.96 31.42
C LEU A 720 -17.47 9.09 31.93
N ILE A 721 -18.30 9.92 31.29
CA ILE A 721 -19.75 10.01 31.58
C ILE A 721 -20.58 9.20 30.56
N GLU A 722 -19.98 8.65 29.51
CA GLU A 722 -20.66 7.67 28.65
C GLU A 722 -20.31 6.23 29.07
N SER A 723 -20.94 5.86 30.19
CA SER A 723 -21.49 4.54 30.49
C SER A 723 -20.58 3.43 31.02
N THR A 724 -20.62 3.23 32.35
CA THR A 724 -20.42 1.92 33.00
C THR A 724 -21.64 1.00 32.81
N GLY A 725 -22.17 0.88 31.60
CA GLY A 725 -23.32 0.06 31.29
C GLY A 725 -23.37 -0.36 29.81
N SER A 726 -23.11 -1.65 29.57
CA SER A 726 -23.21 -2.38 28.29
C SER A 726 -22.01 -2.33 27.35
N ASP A 727 -21.71 -3.52 26.81
CA ASP A 727 -20.68 -3.86 25.83
C ASP A 727 -20.70 -2.96 24.58
N SER A 728 -20.07 -1.79 24.62
CA SER A 728 -19.93 -0.94 23.43
C SER A 728 -18.57 -1.09 22.77
N VAL A 729 -18.66 -1.32 21.45
CA VAL A 729 -17.65 -1.60 20.43
C VAL A 729 -16.65 -0.43 20.18
N ALA A 730 -16.72 0.66 20.95
CA ALA A 730 -16.05 1.92 20.64
C ALA A 730 -14.51 1.89 20.79
N GLY A 731 -13.95 1.08 21.70
CA GLY A 731 -12.50 1.00 21.92
C GLY A 731 -11.73 0.28 20.80
N ARG A 732 -12.40 -0.54 19.98
CA ARG A 732 -11.81 -1.14 18.77
C ARG A 732 -11.92 -0.23 17.55
N ALA A 733 -12.68 0.86 17.58
CA ALA A 733 -13.08 1.58 16.37
C ALA A 733 -11.92 2.18 15.55
N GLY A 734 -10.85 2.68 16.20
CA GLY A 734 -9.75 3.41 15.54
C GLY A 734 -9.06 2.65 14.40
N VAL A 735 -8.63 1.40 14.63
CA VAL A 735 -7.95 0.57 13.59
C VAL A 735 -8.92 0.14 12.47
N TYR A 736 -10.23 0.04 12.78
CA TYR A 736 -11.24 -0.34 11.79
C TYR A 736 -11.58 0.80 10.83
N HIS A 737 -11.39 2.07 11.20
CA HIS A 737 -11.77 3.20 10.34
C HIS A 737 -10.96 3.30 9.05
N MET A 738 -9.74 2.74 9.03
CA MET A 738 -8.77 3.08 7.99
C MET A 738 -8.53 2.02 6.97
N SER A 739 -8.57 0.77 7.43
CA SER A 739 -8.95 -0.31 6.54
C SER A 739 -10.26 0.07 5.84
N ARG A 740 -11.28 0.59 6.53
CA ARG A 740 -12.54 1.03 5.88
C ARG A 740 -12.38 2.18 4.88
N LEU A 741 -11.59 3.20 5.19
CA LEU A 741 -11.36 4.31 4.26
C LEU A 741 -10.61 3.85 3.01
N GLU A 742 -9.48 3.17 3.18
CA GLU A 742 -8.69 2.63 2.06
C GLU A 742 -9.59 1.73 1.19
N LYS A 743 -10.38 0.87 1.82
CA LYS A 743 -11.41 0.05 1.16
C LYS A 743 -12.41 0.91 0.37
N ALA A 744 -12.89 2.01 0.94
CA ALA A 744 -13.84 2.91 0.27
C ALA A 744 -13.21 3.67 -0.91
N VAL A 745 -11.98 4.17 -0.76
CA VAL A 745 -11.23 4.88 -1.82
C VAL A 745 -10.91 3.91 -2.95
N ASN A 746 -10.35 2.74 -2.66
CA ASN A 746 -10.04 1.71 -3.66
C ASN A 746 -11.30 1.22 -4.38
N ALA A 747 -12.42 1.06 -3.66
CA ALA A 747 -13.70 0.73 -4.30
C ALA A 747 -14.20 1.84 -5.23
N ARG A 748 -14.00 3.11 -4.88
CA ARG A 748 -14.37 4.26 -5.74
C ARG A 748 -13.48 4.34 -6.98
N LEU A 749 -12.16 4.23 -6.81
CA LEU A 749 -11.20 4.27 -7.93
C LEU A 749 -11.41 3.07 -8.85
N GLY A 750 -11.65 1.89 -8.29
CA GLY A 750 -12.05 0.72 -9.06
C GLY A 750 -13.34 0.94 -9.83
N SER A 751 -14.36 1.56 -9.21
CA SER A 751 -15.61 1.88 -9.89
C SER A 751 -15.40 2.85 -11.05
N ARG A 752 -14.60 3.90 -10.86
CA ARG A 752 -14.27 4.86 -11.92
C ARG A 752 -13.55 4.17 -13.08
N ASN A 753 -12.48 3.43 -12.79
CA ASN A 753 -11.73 2.72 -13.83
C ASN A 753 -12.62 1.69 -14.55
N ALA A 754 -13.54 1.03 -13.82
CA ALA A 754 -14.49 0.11 -14.41
C ALA A 754 -15.46 0.81 -15.37
N VAL A 755 -15.98 1.98 -15.00
CA VAL A 755 -16.83 2.82 -15.86
C VAL A 755 -16.07 3.26 -17.11
N ILE A 756 -14.82 3.71 -16.98
CA ILE A 756 -13.96 4.10 -18.10
C ILE A 756 -13.74 2.92 -19.07
N VAL A 757 -13.43 1.73 -18.54
CA VAL A 757 -13.27 0.51 -19.35
C VAL A 757 -14.57 0.15 -20.06
N MET A 758 -15.71 0.20 -19.35
CA MET A 758 -17.02 -0.03 -19.97
C MET A 758 -17.29 0.97 -21.10
N GLU A 759 -16.94 2.24 -20.90
CA GLU A 759 -17.07 3.27 -21.93
C GLU A 759 -16.25 2.93 -23.17
N TYR A 760 -14.96 2.62 -23.01
CA TYR A 760 -14.10 2.27 -24.14
C TYR A 760 -14.60 1.03 -24.88
N ILE A 761 -15.00 -0.02 -24.16
CA ILE A 761 -15.53 -1.23 -24.80
C ILE A 761 -16.81 -0.92 -25.57
N ILE A 762 -17.72 -0.14 -24.99
CA ILE A 762 -18.96 0.24 -25.68
C ILE A 762 -18.64 1.10 -26.90
N GLN A 763 -17.72 2.06 -26.81
CA GLN A 763 -17.35 2.93 -27.93
C GLN A 763 -16.66 2.15 -29.06
N MET A 764 -15.75 1.22 -28.73
CA MET A 764 -14.97 0.48 -29.72
C MET A 764 -15.78 -0.65 -30.36
N TYR A 765 -16.64 -1.32 -29.59
CA TYR A 765 -17.34 -2.53 -30.01
C TYR A 765 -18.86 -2.36 -30.13
N GLU A 766 -19.38 -1.13 -30.10
CA GLU A 766 -20.82 -0.81 -30.15
C GLU A 766 -21.62 -1.64 -31.18
N PRO A 767 -21.15 -1.84 -32.42
CA PRO A 767 -21.91 -2.60 -33.43
C PRO A 767 -21.96 -4.11 -33.15
N GLN A 768 -21.01 -4.62 -32.36
CA GLN A 768 -20.83 -6.04 -32.07
C GLN A 768 -21.50 -6.46 -30.76
N LEU A 769 -21.71 -5.52 -29.84
CA LEU A 769 -22.39 -5.77 -28.58
C LEU A 769 -23.88 -5.99 -28.82
N ASP A 770 -24.34 -7.23 -28.63
CA ASP A 770 -25.77 -7.52 -28.68
C ASP A 770 -26.50 -6.95 -27.44
N ALA A 771 -27.83 -6.92 -27.51
CA ALA A 771 -28.64 -6.42 -26.41
C ALA A 771 -28.45 -7.25 -25.13
N LYS A 772 -28.09 -8.53 -25.25
CA LYS A 772 -27.87 -9.44 -24.12
C LYS A 772 -26.65 -9.01 -23.31
N LEU A 773 -25.51 -8.78 -23.97
CA LEU A 773 -24.26 -8.29 -23.40
C LEU A 773 -24.45 -6.94 -22.70
N LEU A 774 -25.16 -6.02 -23.35
CA LEU A 774 -25.44 -4.69 -22.80
C LEU A 774 -26.37 -4.74 -21.57
N THR A 775 -27.27 -5.72 -21.52
CA THR A 775 -28.18 -5.90 -20.37
C THR A 775 -27.43 -6.28 -19.09
N VAL A 776 -26.29 -6.99 -19.20
CA VAL A 776 -25.41 -7.29 -18.05
C VAL A 776 -24.86 -6.02 -17.40
N LEU A 777 -24.56 -4.99 -18.22
CA LEU A 777 -24.05 -3.69 -17.75
C LEU A 777 -25.11 -2.77 -17.18
N PHE A 778 -26.39 -2.99 -17.47
CA PHE A 778 -27.45 -2.08 -17.04
C PHE A 778 -27.52 -1.96 -15.51
N THR A 779 -27.56 -3.10 -14.83
CA THR A 779 -27.67 -3.19 -13.37
C THR A 779 -26.53 -2.46 -12.61
N PRO A 780 -25.24 -2.74 -12.86
CA PRO A 780 -24.16 -2.03 -12.17
C PRO A 780 -24.11 -0.54 -12.49
N LEU A 781 -24.41 -0.11 -13.72
CA LEU A 781 -24.38 1.31 -14.09
C LEU A 781 -25.46 2.08 -13.33
N VAL A 782 -26.67 1.53 -13.25
CA VAL A 782 -27.76 2.10 -12.44
C VAL A 782 -27.38 2.14 -10.96
N CYS A 783 -26.77 1.08 -10.45
CA CYS A 783 -26.24 1.02 -9.09
C CYS A 783 -25.12 2.07 -8.84
N GLY A 784 -24.26 2.31 -9.83
CA GLY A 784 -23.20 3.30 -9.80
C GLY A 784 -23.69 4.74 -9.72
N LEU A 785 -24.90 5.02 -10.23
CA LEU A 785 -25.58 6.32 -10.13
C LEU A 785 -26.08 6.63 -8.72
N LYS A 786 -26.18 5.66 -7.81
CA LYS A 786 -26.67 5.93 -6.46
C LYS A 786 -25.72 6.87 -5.71
N ARG A 787 -26.13 8.14 -5.58
CA ARG A 787 -25.59 9.07 -4.58
C ARG A 787 -25.77 8.46 -3.19
N PRO A 788 -24.73 8.41 -2.32
CA PRO A 788 -24.92 8.09 -0.92
C PRO A 788 -26.00 9.02 -0.37
N PRO A 789 -26.83 8.56 0.58
CA PRO A 789 -27.81 9.42 1.20
C PRO A 789 -27.08 10.66 1.74
N VAL A 790 -27.53 11.84 1.30
CA VAL A 790 -27.11 13.12 1.87
C VAL A 790 -27.37 13.00 3.37
N ALA A 791 -26.37 13.28 4.20
CA ALA A 791 -26.55 13.23 5.65
C ALA A 791 -27.77 14.11 6.01
N PRO A 792 -28.65 13.66 6.93
CA PRO A 792 -29.79 14.46 7.31
C PRO A 792 -29.30 15.85 7.79
N PRO A 793 -29.99 16.94 7.44
CA PRO A 793 -29.53 18.33 7.63
C PRO A 793 -29.48 18.81 9.11
N GLY A 794 -29.12 17.93 10.05
CA GLY A 794 -29.08 18.18 11.48
C GLY A 794 -27.67 18.15 12.06
N GLY A 795 -26.99 19.30 12.07
CA GLY A 795 -26.38 19.80 13.32
C GLY A 795 -24.86 19.75 13.51
N GLN A 796 -24.07 19.11 12.66
CA GLN A 796 -22.61 19.29 12.72
C GLN A 796 -22.06 19.57 11.33
N GLN A 797 -21.35 20.70 11.21
CA GLN A 797 -20.57 21.09 10.04
C GLN A 797 -19.41 20.10 9.82
N HIS A 798 -19.72 18.85 9.48
CA HIS A 798 -18.77 17.98 8.83
C HIS A 798 -18.49 18.55 7.42
N PRO A 799 -17.31 18.30 6.84
CA PRO A 799 -16.88 18.92 5.59
C PRO A 799 -17.59 18.26 4.40
N GLU A 800 -18.89 18.52 4.26
CA GLU A 800 -19.74 18.01 3.18
C GLU A 800 -19.22 18.43 1.80
N GLY A 801 -18.65 19.62 1.67
CA GLY A 801 -18.14 20.15 0.41
C GLY A 801 -16.92 19.40 -0.17
N LEU A 802 -16.04 18.82 0.67
CA LEU A 802 -14.90 18.04 0.18
C LEU A 802 -15.37 16.66 -0.30
N HIS A 803 -16.35 16.07 0.41
CA HIS A 803 -16.96 14.84 -0.04
C HIS A 803 -17.69 15.01 -1.37
N GLU A 804 -18.40 16.12 -1.58
CA GLU A 804 -19.08 16.43 -2.86
C GLU A 804 -18.11 16.71 -4.01
N SER A 805 -17.05 17.51 -3.82
CA SER A 805 -16.02 17.75 -4.85
C SER A 805 -15.29 16.45 -5.23
N ILE A 806 -14.87 15.66 -4.25
CA ILE A 806 -14.28 14.33 -4.49
C ILE A 806 -15.30 13.41 -5.16
N TYR A 807 -16.59 13.56 -4.86
CA TYR A 807 -17.64 12.73 -5.45
C TYR A 807 -17.85 13.04 -6.93
N ASP A 808 -17.91 14.31 -7.30
CA ASP A 808 -18.12 14.75 -8.68
C ASP A 808 -16.86 14.57 -9.53
N ASP A 809 -15.66 14.79 -8.96
CA ASP A 809 -14.37 14.59 -9.66
C ASP A 809 -14.00 13.11 -9.84
N ILE A 810 -14.21 12.25 -8.82
CA ILE A 810 -13.81 10.83 -8.91
C ILE A 810 -14.81 10.00 -9.71
N MET A 811 -16.11 10.27 -9.66
CA MET A 811 -17.06 9.33 -10.25
C MET A 811 -17.30 9.52 -11.74
N GLU A 812 -16.71 10.54 -12.36
CA GLU A 812 -17.06 10.97 -13.72
C GLU A 812 -18.56 10.77 -13.95
N TYR A 813 -19.39 11.38 -13.10
CA TYR A 813 -20.83 11.14 -13.10
C TYR A 813 -21.43 11.36 -14.50
N SER A 814 -20.83 12.29 -15.25
CA SER A 814 -21.09 12.54 -16.66
C SER A 814 -20.77 11.34 -17.56
N ALA A 815 -19.66 10.63 -17.37
CA ALA A 815 -19.31 9.41 -18.10
C ALA A 815 -20.27 8.27 -17.78
N THR A 816 -20.52 7.98 -16.51
CA THR A 816 -21.49 6.94 -16.09
C THR A 816 -22.87 7.20 -16.71
N LYS A 817 -23.32 8.45 -16.69
CA LYS A 817 -24.58 8.89 -17.32
C LYS A 817 -24.57 8.70 -18.84
N LYS A 818 -23.51 9.13 -19.54
CA LYS A 818 -23.36 8.97 -20.99
C LYS A 818 -23.42 7.51 -21.39
N ILE A 819 -22.70 6.65 -20.67
CA ILE A 819 -22.69 5.20 -20.88
C ILE A 819 -24.08 4.63 -20.65
N LEU A 820 -24.71 4.92 -19.50
CA LEU A 820 -26.03 4.38 -19.19
C LEU A 820 -27.06 4.78 -20.24
N LYS A 821 -27.04 6.03 -20.70
CA LYS A 821 -27.91 6.50 -21.77
C LYS A 821 -27.70 5.71 -23.07
N ARG A 822 -26.43 5.53 -23.48
CA ARG A 822 -26.08 4.78 -24.70
C ARG A 822 -26.51 3.32 -24.59
N VAL A 823 -26.19 2.65 -23.48
CA VAL A 823 -26.60 1.27 -23.18
C VAL A 823 -28.12 1.13 -23.22
N THR A 824 -28.85 2.05 -22.55
CA THR A 824 -30.31 2.03 -22.47
C THR A 824 -30.94 2.15 -23.86
N ASN A 825 -30.53 3.15 -24.65
CA ASN A 825 -31.05 3.35 -26.00
C ASN A 825 -30.80 2.13 -26.88
N ARG A 826 -29.63 1.51 -26.75
CA ARG A 826 -29.28 0.33 -27.55
C ARG A 826 -30.06 -0.91 -27.16
N ILE A 827 -30.31 -1.12 -25.86
CA ILE A 827 -31.19 -2.19 -25.39
C ILE A 827 -32.60 -1.97 -25.92
N ILE A 828 -33.11 -0.72 -25.91
CA ILE A 828 -34.43 -0.37 -26.47
C ILE A 828 -34.48 -0.72 -27.95
N GLU A 829 -33.55 -0.21 -28.75
CA GLU A 829 -33.51 -0.42 -30.21
C GLU A 829 -33.53 -1.90 -30.58
N ASN A 830 -32.86 -2.74 -29.80
CA ASN A 830 -32.69 -4.16 -30.06
C ASN A 830 -33.56 -5.05 -29.16
N PHE A 831 -34.54 -4.47 -28.46
CA PHE A 831 -35.40 -5.20 -27.55
C PHE A 831 -36.32 -6.14 -28.34
N THR A 832 -36.24 -7.45 -28.08
CA THR A 832 -37.04 -8.47 -28.77
C THR A 832 -37.70 -9.41 -27.77
N ASP A 833 -38.80 -10.06 -28.17
CA ASP A 833 -39.44 -11.13 -27.39
C ASP A 833 -38.48 -12.30 -27.11
N ARG A 834 -37.43 -12.45 -27.92
CA ARG A 834 -36.35 -13.41 -27.68
C ARG A 834 -35.52 -13.00 -26.47
N LEU A 835 -35.05 -11.75 -26.41
CA LEU A 835 -34.29 -11.24 -25.27
C LEU A 835 -35.11 -11.35 -23.97
N ALA A 836 -36.40 -11.01 -24.00
CA ALA A 836 -37.27 -11.14 -22.84
C ALA A 836 -37.36 -12.59 -22.32
N ARG A 837 -37.44 -13.57 -23.23
CA ARG A 837 -37.42 -15.00 -22.86
C ARG A 837 -36.06 -15.46 -22.37
N GLU A 838 -34.98 -14.98 -22.98
CA GLU A 838 -33.62 -15.25 -22.53
C GLU A 838 -33.38 -14.66 -21.12
N MET A 839 -33.92 -13.48 -20.79
CA MET A 839 -33.83 -12.92 -19.44
C MET A 839 -34.56 -13.73 -18.36
N ILE A 840 -35.55 -14.53 -18.75
CA ILE A 840 -36.25 -15.44 -17.84
C ILE A 840 -35.48 -16.76 -17.71
N ALA A 841 -34.89 -17.24 -18.80
CA ALA A 841 -34.21 -18.52 -18.86
C ALA A 841 -32.75 -18.47 -18.38
N ASP A 842 -32.09 -17.33 -18.57
CA ASP A 842 -30.68 -17.12 -18.29
C ASP A 842 -30.51 -16.43 -16.93
N PRO A 843 -30.03 -17.16 -15.89
CA PRO A 843 -29.83 -16.59 -14.56
C PRO A 843 -28.77 -15.48 -14.53
N TRP A 844 -27.99 -15.32 -15.62
CA TRP A 844 -26.97 -14.29 -15.73
C TRP A 844 -27.51 -12.93 -16.17
N LEU A 845 -28.75 -12.88 -16.66
CA LEU A 845 -29.42 -11.64 -16.99
C LEU A 845 -30.20 -11.11 -15.77
N PRO A 846 -30.38 -9.79 -15.64
CA PRO A 846 -31.15 -9.21 -14.56
C PRO A 846 -32.57 -9.78 -14.56
N SER A 847 -33.01 -10.35 -13.45
CA SER A 847 -34.40 -10.80 -13.33
C SER A 847 -35.37 -9.63 -13.52
N LEU A 848 -36.61 -9.92 -13.92
CA LEU A 848 -37.65 -8.89 -14.00
C LEU A 848 -37.85 -8.16 -12.67
N ASP A 849 -37.71 -8.87 -11.54
CA ASP A 849 -37.78 -8.28 -10.20
C ASP A 849 -36.60 -7.34 -9.93
N LEU A 850 -35.38 -7.72 -10.35
CA LEU A 850 -34.21 -6.86 -10.24
C LEU A 850 -34.35 -5.61 -11.11
N LEU A 851 -34.82 -5.74 -12.35
CA LEU A 851 -35.14 -4.60 -13.21
C LEU A 851 -36.19 -3.70 -12.55
N GLN A 852 -37.24 -4.28 -11.97
CA GLN A 852 -38.28 -3.52 -11.28
C GLN A 852 -37.74 -2.80 -10.05
N TYR A 853 -36.82 -3.41 -9.30
CA TYR A 853 -36.09 -2.77 -8.21
C TYR A 853 -35.23 -1.60 -8.72
N LEU A 854 -34.42 -1.81 -9.76
CA LEU A 854 -33.61 -0.76 -10.40
C LEU A 854 -34.48 0.40 -10.92
N SER A 855 -35.68 0.11 -11.41
CA SER A 855 -36.67 1.12 -11.83
C SER A 855 -37.08 2.03 -10.69
N ASN A 856 -37.30 1.46 -9.51
CA ASN A 856 -37.64 2.22 -8.32
C ASN A 856 -36.44 3.04 -7.84
N GLU A 857 -35.24 2.47 -7.87
CA GLU A 857 -34.00 3.17 -7.50
C GLU A 857 -33.70 4.34 -8.45
N LEU A 858 -33.93 4.19 -9.75
CA LEU A 858 -33.82 5.29 -10.72
C LEU A 858 -34.88 6.36 -10.49
N ARG A 859 -36.07 5.98 -10.02
CA ARG A 859 -37.11 6.93 -9.61
C ARG A 859 -36.70 7.73 -8.38
N ASP A 860 -36.05 7.10 -7.41
CA ASP A 860 -35.53 7.75 -6.19
C ASP A 860 -34.27 8.58 -6.47
N TRP A 861 -33.49 8.19 -7.48
CA TRP A 861 -32.40 9.00 -7.99
C TRP A 861 -32.92 10.24 -8.74
N ARG A 862 -34.00 10.08 -9.51
CA ARG A 862 -34.67 11.16 -10.25
C ARG A 862 -35.17 12.26 -9.32
N THR A 863 -35.81 11.91 -8.21
CA THR A 863 -36.30 12.92 -7.24
C THR A 863 -35.16 13.78 -6.67
N ARG A 864 -33.93 13.27 -6.71
CA ARG A 864 -32.71 13.95 -6.26
C ARG A 864 -31.96 14.70 -7.36
N ASN A 865 -32.26 14.48 -8.65
CA ASN A 865 -31.53 15.04 -9.79
C ASN A 865 -32.51 15.44 -10.93
N PRO A 866 -33.31 16.51 -10.74
CA PRO A 866 -34.38 16.88 -11.68
C PRO A 866 -33.88 17.33 -13.07
N ASP A 867 -32.62 17.75 -13.20
CA ASP A 867 -32.08 18.34 -14.44
C ASP A 867 -31.73 17.32 -15.54
N ASP A 868 -31.95 16.03 -15.30
CA ASP A 868 -31.54 14.94 -16.20
C ASP A 868 -32.69 14.28 -16.99
N GLU A 869 -33.43 15.12 -17.71
CA GLU A 869 -34.68 14.76 -18.38
C GLU A 869 -34.50 13.76 -19.53
N GLU A 870 -33.33 13.75 -20.17
CA GLU A 870 -33.07 12.92 -21.32
C GLU A 870 -32.78 11.46 -20.93
N LEU A 871 -31.91 11.25 -19.94
CA LEU A 871 -31.68 9.91 -19.38
C LEU A 871 -32.97 9.35 -18.77
N ARG A 872 -33.79 10.24 -18.17
CA ARG A 872 -35.11 9.89 -17.65
C ARG A 872 -36.00 9.26 -18.72
N GLN A 873 -36.11 9.87 -19.90
CA GLN A 873 -37.00 9.38 -20.94
C GLN A 873 -36.53 8.03 -21.49
N SER A 874 -35.23 7.90 -21.78
CA SER A 874 -34.63 6.63 -22.21
C SER A 874 -34.90 5.49 -21.23
N VAL A 875 -34.68 5.71 -19.93
CA VAL A 875 -34.89 4.66 -18.91
C VAL A 875 -36.37 4.27 -18.80
N LEU A 876 -37.30 5.22 -18.87
CA LEU A 876 -38.73 4.94 -18.81
C LEU A 876 -39.20 4.14 -20.02
N ASP A 877 -38.73 4.49 -21.21
CA ASP A 877 -39.05 3.77 -22.44
C ASP A 877 -38.58 2.32 -22.37
N LEU A 878 -37.39 2.08 -21.81
CA LEU A 878 -36.88 0.74 -21.56
C LEU A 878 -37.80 -0.06 -20.61
N PHE A 879 -38.22 0.54 -19.49
CA PHE A 879 -39.12 -0.14 -18.55
C PHE A 879 -40.52 -0.42 -19.12
N GLN A 880 -41.04 0.49 -19.95
CA GLN A 880 -42.32 0.27 -20.63
C GLN A 880 -42.23 -0.92 -21.58
N ARG A 881 -41.10 -1.10 -22.27
CA ARG A 881 -40.85 -2.28 -23.11
C ARG A 881 -40.75 -3.57 -22.30
N PHE A 882 -40.11 -3.54 -21.13
CA PHE A 882 -40.06 -4.70 -20.22
C PHE A 882 -41.42 -5.10 -19.65
N ARG A 883 -42.32 -4.13 -19.43
CA ARG A 883 -43.67 -4.36 -18.89
C ARG A 883 -44.70 -4.74 -19.95
N ALA A 884 -44.41 -4.48 -21.23
CA ALA A 884 -45.31 -4.87 -22.30
C ALA A 884 -45.46 -6.41 -22.27
N PRO A 885 -46.68 -6.95 -22.14
CA PRO A 885 -46.87 -8.40 -22.18
C PRO A 885 -46.32 -8.90 -23.52
N PRO A 886 -45.57 -10.02 -23.55
CA PRO A 886 -45.03 -10.55 -24.79
C PRO A 886 -46.19 -10.69 -25.78
N VAL A 887 -46.05 -10.08 -26.95
CA VAL A 887 -47.10 -10.08 -27.97
C VAL A 887 -47.41 -11.54 -28.22
N ARG A 888 -48.65 -11.97 -27.92
CA ARG A 888 -49.09 -13.35 -28.15
C ARG A 888 -48.97 -13.63 -29.64
N THR A 889 -47.85 -14.17 -30.08
CA THR A 889 -47.66 -14.58 -31.48
C THR A 889 -48.71 -15.66 -31.77
N PRO A 890 -49.59 -15.46 -32.78
CA PRO A 890 -50.70 -16.39 -33.07
C PRO A 890 -50.26 -17.83 -33.35
N SER A 891 -48.98 -18.04 -33.67
CA SER A 891 -48.38 -19.35 -33.94
C SER A 891 -48.27 -20.27 -32.72
N LEU A 892 -48.19 -19.74 -31.49
CA LEU A 892 -48.13 -20.57 -30.28
C LEU A 892 -49.50 -21.08 -29.81
N GLN A 893 -50.61 -20.42 -30.21
CA GLN A 893 -51.95 -20.93 -29.94
C GLN A 893 -52.30 -22.17 -30.78
N ARG A 894 -51.64 -22.40 -31.92
CA ARG A 894 -51.81 -23.64 -32.71
C ARG A 894 -51.06 -24.85 -32.14
N LEU A 895 -50.00 -24.62 -31.35
CA LEU A 895 -49.24 -25.70 -30.72
C LEU A 895 -49.74 -26.05 -29.31
N SER A 896 -50.56 -25.20 -28.68
CA SER A 896 -51.29 -25.55 -27.46
C SER A 896 -52.68 -26.16 -27.74
N SER A 897 -53.08 -26.24 -29.02
CA SER A 897 -54.31 -26.89 -29.48
C SER A 897 -54.06 -28.17 -30.29
N LEU A 898 -52.79 -28.62 -30.36
CA LEU A 898 -52.33 -29.93 -30.79
C LEU A 898 -51.68 -30.59 -29.56
#